data_AF-A0A1R1BTJ8-F1
#
_entry.id   AF-A0A1R1BTJ8-F1
#
_cell.length_a   1.000
_cell.length_b   1.000
_cell.length_c   1.000
_cell.angle_alpha   90.00
_cell.angle_beta   90.00
_cell.angle_gamma   90.00
#
_symmetry.space_group_name_H-M   'P 1'
#
loop_
_entity.id
_entity.type
_entity.pdbx_description
1 polymer ?
#
loop_
_entity_poly.entity_id
_entity_poly.type
_entity_poly.pdbx_seq_one_letter_code
_entity_poly.pdbx_strand_id
1 'polypeptide(L)'
;MKCMETNPLNAYMEGRLPQSESILFEKHLESCKDCQLNLEQWISKHDDFEDLSEEEGSDEAFMQNIMDQLTPYTPSEETNLAEVVKNASKLINWKRRSLDIMKKITIAVVGLAVVISLGTYVSPTFADYVKSFFNSTEQVDPGMKNAYNEGFVKPSDLKVTDQGITLEVKEILADTLRIAIICEAKDQTGNPIDLDKLRDLQFIIKDAMGNPLIDPNMGGWTTSKKGERLMIERALTEAITGEKKLPDEVTVELSWNNIGEIIGNWVLNVPIDMVKAKAVTKTIEINKQYTTPQGLIIDLKRIDLAPSLTLLSLATKLTPEIAQQKKEIIIANGLTEEFKRGEPLLPFMLAHEIQEYKVVYELLDQEGKVVAAWDEISDKNLSIRKNNINNGMGGLGDASGMKWWHAFAPLINKPEQLTFKLYAIYTKELADFSIKLNLDDLNKKQVETVNNESKLTFSSFSVKEDEKETDFGGQPVVGKGGIINIQAELAKDIVGLSVWKARDENGKEYNARLEKKSTLNEDGTVSFQGVLVIDQLLQQPKELTLSYHIAEKQNKDVNWQVHIDMNTTESTSIVGDIVKERAPEGLQPAKPQPEPQQPAMPQLEPQQPAKPQPDTQQPTKPEPEPQPQQLVKHVNAEDEAAIKGWHLTDTIDLLFISPKELKRIYNIDFIVHNAAKDKYGVYEMAFYDLKSQKVLSVIKFNDVEIGTKIGAEGFEFLQLSDGPYIRIEDLKKAGFIK
;
A
#
# COMPACT_ATOMS: atom_id res chain seq x y z
N MET A 1 37.19 16.59 -32.87
CA MET A 1 38.61 17.03 -32.83
C MET A 1 39.36 16.35 -33.97
N LYS A 2 40.70 16.19 -33.94
CA LYS A 2 41.29 15.03 -34.63
C LYS A 2 40.90 13.76 -33.86
N CYS A 3 40.83 12.62 -34.53
CA CYS A 3 40.72 11.33 -33.85
C CYS A 3 41.91 11.19 -32.88
N MET A 4 41.63 10.84 -31.64
CA MET A 4 42.68 10.72 -30.62
C MET A 4 43.16 9.26 -30.56
N GLU A 5 44.45 9.09 -30.25
CA GLU A 5 45.03 7.78 -29.95
C GLU A 5 44.42 7.22 -28.65
N THR A 6 44.71 5.98 -28.26
CA THR A 6 43.98 5.26 -27.19
C THR A 6 44.03 5.90 -25.79
N ASN A 7 44.95 6.82 -25.52
CA ASN A 7 45.20 7.33 -24.17
C ASN A 7 44.06 8.21 -23.59
N PRO A 8 43.48 9.20 -24.31
CA PRO A 8 42.37 9.99 -23.79
C PRO A 8 41.04 9.24 -23.68
N LEU A 9 40.88 8.11 -24.37
CA LEU A 9 39.72 7.22 -24.20
C LEU A 9 39.73 6.57 -22.81
N ASN A 10 40.87 6.02 -22.39
CA ASN A 10 41.04 5.52 -21.02
C ASN A 10 40.78 6.64 -20.01
N ALA A 11 41.43 7.81 -20.19
CA ALA A 11 41.23 8.96 -19.31
C ALA A 11 39.79 9.51 -19.30
N TYR A 12 38.98 9.27 -20.33
CA TYR A 12 37.55 9.56 -20.33
C TYR A 12 36.78 8.57 -19.45
N MET A 13 36.93 7.26 -19.71
CA MET A 13 36.23 6.19 -18.97
C MET A 13 36.61 6.16 -17.48
N GLU A 14 37.88 6.45 -17.17
CA GLU A 14 38.41 6.52 -15.80
C GLU A 14 38.14 7.87 -15.10
N GLY A 15 37.37 8.77 -15.72
CA GLY A 15 36.94 10.05 -15.14
C GLY A 15 38.07 11.09 -14.95
N ARG A 16 39.22 10.91 -15.62
CA ARG A 16 40.42 11.74 -15.46
C ARG A 16 40.50 12.93 -16.44
N LEU A 17 39.71 12.95 -17.51
CA LEU A 17 39.69 14.08 -18.45
C LEU A 17 39.12 15.36 -17.83
N PRO A 18 39.74 16.53 -18.08
CA PRO A 18 39.13 17.83 -17.78
C PRO A 18 37.80 17.99 -18.52
N GLN A 19 36.76 18.46 -17.84
CA GLN A 19 35.40 18.48 -18.38
C GLN A 19 35.24 19.23 -19.72
N SER A 20 36.03 20.27 -19.98
CA SER A 20 36.03 20.97 -21.27
C SER A 20 36.51 20.09 -22.43
N GLU A 21 37.37 19.11 -22.14
CA GLU A 21 37.88 18.12 -23.08
C GLU A 21 36.94 16.93 -23.19
N SER A 22 36.31 16.50 -22.09
CA SER A 22 35.21 15.51 -22.09
C SER A 22 34.09 15.93 -23.06
N ILE A 23 33.58 17.16 -22.94
CA ILE A 23 32.52 17.69 -23.83
C ILE A 23 32.97 17.74 -25.31
N LEU A 24 34.25 18.01 -25.58
CA LEU A 24 34.80 18.00 -26.94
C LEU A 24 35.04 16.58 -27.47
N PHE A 25 35.24 15.60 -26.58
CA PHE A 25 35.41 14.18 -26.89
C PHE A 25 34.06 13.50 -27.11
N GLU A 26 33.07 13.73 -26.24
CA GLU A 26 31.66 13.35 -26.40
C GLU A 26 31.13 13.81 -27.77
N LYS A 27 31.27 15.10 -28.08
CA LYS A 27 30.89 15.68 -29.37
C LYS A 27 31.68 15.15 -30.58
N HIS A 28 32.84 14.53 -30.34
CA HIS A 28 33.60 13.83 -31.38
C HIS A 28 33.11 12.39 -31.54
N LEU A 29 32.81 11.68 -30.43
CA LEU A 29 32.17 10.36 -30.43
C LEU A 29 30.80 10.37 -31.11
N GLU A 30 30.01 11.44 -30.99
CA GLU A 30 28.75 11.64 -31.71
C GLU A 30 28.88 11.50 -33.24
N SER A 31 30.07 11.77 -33.80
CA SER A 31 30.28 11.92 -35.25
C SER A 31 31.47 11.14 -35.84
N CYS A 32 32.25 10.41 -35.02
CA CYS A 32 33.47 9.74 -35.43
C CYS A 32 33.41 8.22 -35.21
N LYS A 33 33.22 7.47 -36.31
CA LYS A 33 33.16 6.00 -36.30
C LYS A 33 34.41 5.34 -35.72
N ASP A 34 35.60 5.89 -35.98
CA ASP A 34 36.85 5.31 -35.47
C ASP A 34 36.95 5.42 -33.94
N CYS A 35 36.44 6.51 -33.35
CA CYS A 35 36.38 6.68 -31.90
C CYS A 35 35.25 5.85 -31.27
N GLN A 36 34.11 5.68 -31.96
CA GLN A 36 33.05 4.75 -31.56
C GLN A 36 33.57 3.30 -31.50
N LEU A 37 34.23 2.84 -32.57
CA LEU A 37 34.77 1.48 -32.66
C LEU A 37 35.88 1.23 -31.63
N ASN A 38 36.73 2.24 -31.34
CA ASN A 38 37.73 2.13 -30.27
C ASN A 38 37.10 2.06 -28.87
N LEU A 39 35.96 2.73 -28.64
CA LEU A 39 35.19 2.63 -27.39
C LEU A 39 34.54 1.23 -27.26
N GLU A 40 33.93 0.71 -28.33
CA GLU A 40 33.40 -0.67 -28.36
C GLU A 40 34.50 -1.70 -28.07
N GLN A 41 35.67 -1.57 -28.72
CA GLN A 41 36.85 -2.42 -28.45
C GLN A 41 37.49 -2.24 -27.08
N TRP A 42 37.19 -1.14 -26.37
CA TRP A 42 37.61 -0.94 -24.99
C TRP A 42 36.65 -1.66 -24.05
N ILE A 43 35.34 -1.50 -24.25
CA ILE A 43 34.29 -2.15 -23.45
C ILE A 43 34.42 -3.68 -23.58
N SER A 44 34.49 -4.21 -24.81
CA SER A 44 34.57 -5.66 -25.03
C SER A 44 35.83 -6.31 -24.44
N LYS A 45 36.90 -5.55 -24.18
CA LYS A 45 38.13 -6.04 -23.52
C LYS A 45 38.06 -6.04 -22.00
N HIS A 46 37.02 -5.46 -21.41
CA HIS A 46 36.78 -5.44 -19.98
C HIS A 46 35.51 -6.24 -19.59
N ASP A 47 34.55 -6.43 -20.50
CA ASP A 47 33.48 -7.43 -20.35
C ASP A 47 34.06 -8.85 -20.18
N ASP A 48 35.11 -9.20 -20.95
CA ASP A 48 35.79 -10.51 -20.88
C ASP A 48 36.61 -10.75 -19.59
N PHE A 49 36.62 -9.83 -18.61
CA PHE A 49 37.54 -9.86 -17.46
C PHE A 49 36.92 -10.26 -16.11
N GLU A 50 35.59 -10.44 -16.00
CA GLU A 50 34.97 -11.02 -14.79
C GLU A 50 34.91 -12.57 -14.83
N ASP A 51 35.11 -13.19 -16.00
CA ASP A 51 35.00 -14.66 -16.20
C ASP A 51 36.37 -15.38 -16.12
N LEU A 52 37.42 -14.69 -15.62
CA LEU A 52 38.80 -15.21 -15.47
C LEU A 52 39.40 -14.93 -14.08
N SER A 53 38.58 -14.96 -13.03
CA SER A 53 39.03 -15.07 -11.64
C SER A 53 38.78 -16.47 -11.05
N GLU A 54 39.17 -17.52 -11.77
CA GLU A 54 39.43 -18.82 -11.12
C GLU A 54 40.72 -18.73 -10.28
N GLU A 55 40.75 -19.43 -9.14
CA GLU A 55 41.81 -19.31 -8.14
C GLU A 55 43.08 -20.09 -8.53
N GLU A 56 44.04 -19.46 -9.21
CA GLU A 56 45.44 -19.89 -9.11
C GLU A 56 46.07 -19.31 -7.83
N GLY A 57 46.47 -20.19 -6.91
CA GLY A 57 46.84 -19.85 -5.53
C GLY A 57 48.07 -18.92 -5.41
N SER A 58 48.01 -17.97 -4.47
CA SER A 58 49.04 -16.96 -4.26
C SER A 58 50.37 -17.55 -3.80
N ASP A 59 51.42 -17.41 -4.62
CA ASP A 59 52.80 -17.73 -4.21
C ASP A 59 53.34 -16.64 -3.29
N GLU A 60 53.30 -16.90 -1.98
CA GLU A 60 53.80 -15.98 -0.95
C GLU A 60 55.28 -15.60 -1.14
N ALA A 61 56.08 -16.45 -1.80
CA ALA A 61 57.49 -16.15 -2.07
C ALA A 61 57.67 -14.99 -3.07
N PHE A 62 56.71 -14.79 -4.00
CA PHE A 62 56.72 -13.65 -4.91
C PHE A 62 56.42 -12.34 -4.19
N MET A 63 55.41 -12.35 -3.32
CA MET A 63 55.02 -11.20 -2.49
C MET A 63 56.18 -10.72 -1.61
N GLN A 64 56.87 -11.63 -0.93
CA GLN A 64 57.99 -11.27 -0.05
C GLN A 64 59.18 -10.69 -0.83
N ASN A 65 59.46 -11.21 -2.03
CA ASN A 65 60.53 -10.71 -2.90
C ASN A 65 60.28 -9.27 -3.40
N ILE A 66 59.01 -8.87 -3.59
CA ILE A 66 58.66 -7.46 -3.88
C ILE A 66 58.82 -6.58 -2.63
N MET A 67 58.38 -7.04 -1.46
CA MET A 67 58.51 -6.28 -0.20
C MET A 67 59.96 -6.01 0.18
N ASP A 68 60.85 -6.99 0.00
CA ASP A 68 62.29 -6.86 0.29
C ASP A 68 63.03 -5.90 -0.68
N GLN A 69 62.42 -5.52 -1.81
CA GLN A 69 62.99 -4.58 -2.79
C GLN A 69 62.55 -3.12 -2.61
N LEU A 70 61.61 -2.83 -1.70
CA LEU A 70 61.10 -1.47 -1.47
C LEU A 70 61.88 -0.74 -0.37
N THR A 71 62.63 0.31 -0.75
CA THR A 71 63.34 1.16 0.22
C THR A 71 62.37 2.08 0.99
N PRO A 72 62.50 2.25 2.32
CA PRO A 72 61.58 3.07 3.11
C PRO A 72 61.63 4.55 2.74
N TYR A 73 60.46 5.13 2.45
CA TYR A 73 60.31 6.57 2.22
C TYR A 73 60.30 7.35 3.55
N THR A 74 61.26 8.26 3.73
CA THR A 74 61.29 9.23 4.83
C THR A 74 60.75 10.59 4.36
N PRO A 75 59.70 11.16 4.98
CA PRO A 75 59.16 12.46 4.56
C PRO A 75 60.07 13.63 4.95
N SER A 76 60.44 14.47 3.99
CA SER A 76 61.13 15.74 4.22
C SER A 76 60.21 16.94 3.97
N GLU A 77 59.80 17.57 5.07
CA GLU A 77 59.41 18.99 5.27
C GLU A 77 58.39 19.69 4.33
N GLU A 78 57.47 20.39 4.99
CA GLU A 78 56.59 21.47 4.49
C GLU A 78 55.71 21.23 3.25
N THR A 79 54.47 20.79 3.50
CA THR A 79 53.31 21.20 2.70
C THR A 79 52.15 21.56 3.63
N ASN A 80 51.57 22.73 3.45
CA ASN A 80 50.69 23.34 4.47
C ASN A 80 49.26 22.78 4.41
N LEU A 81 48.97 21.81 5.30
CA LEU A 81 47.74 21.01 5.29
C LEU A 81 46.44 21.85 5.30
N ALA A 82 46.46 23.05 5.87
CA ALA A 82 45.32 23.96 5.91
C ALA A 82 44.87 24.46 4.53
N GLU A 83 45.78 24.57 3.55
CA GLU A 83 45.45 25.03 2.19
C GLU A 83 44.87 23.90 1.33
N VAL A 84 45.30 22.65 1.55
CA VAL A 84 44.73 21.45 0.94
C VAL A 84 43.27 21.29 1.37
N VAL A 85 42.99 21.37 2.67
CA VAL A 85 41.61 21.29 3.22
C VAL A 85 40.72 22.40 2.68
N LYS A 86 41.25 23.62 2.50
CA LYS A 86 40.48 24.75 1.96
C LYS A 86 40.04 24.51 0.52
N ASN A 87 40.88 23.91 -0.32
CA ASN A 87 40.55 23.59 -1.71
C ASN A 87 39.69 22.32 -1.85
N ALA A 88 39.85 21.32 -0.97
CA ALA A 88 39.01 20.13 -0.91
C ALA A 88 37.52 20.44 -0.66
N SER A 89 37.20 21.60 -0.07
CA SER A 89 35.82 22.04 0.19
C SER A 89 35.01 22.43 -1.06
N LYS A 90 35.62 22.49 -2.25
CA LYS A 90 34.89 22.66 -3.54
C LYS A 90 34.36 21.33 -4.09
N LEU A 91 33.64 20.58 -3.24
CA LEU A 91 32.82 19.44 -3.68
C LEU A 91 31.84 19.92 -4.76
N ILE A 92 32.00 19.39 -5.98
CA ILE A 92 31.21 19.81 -7.14
C ILE A 92 29.76 19.39 -6.91
N ASN A 93 28.86 20.38 -6.84
CA ASN A 93 27.49 20.19 -6.40
C ASN A 93 26.64 19.52 -7.52
N TRP A 94 26.73 18.19 -7.58
CA TRP A 94 26.28 17.31 -8.67
C TRP A 94 24.82 17.56 -9.10
N LYS A 95 23.94 17.79 -8.10
CA LYS A 95 22.51 18.11 -8.29
C LYS A 95 22.23 19.36 -9.13
N ARG A 96 23.22 20.24 -9.38
CA ARG A 96 23.05 21.49 -10.13
C ARG A 96 23.42 21.39 -11.62
N ARG A 97 23.84 20.22 -12.13
CA ARG A 97 24.21 20.04 -13.55
C ARG A 97 23.25 19.16 -14.37
N SER A 98 22.63 18.14 -13.78
CA SER A 98 21.64 17.29 -14.47
C SER A 98 20.50 18.11 -15.11
N LEU A 99 20.00 19.12 -14.39
CA LEU A 99 18.93 20.02 -14.83
C LEU A 99 19.29 20.92 -16.02
N ASP A 100 20.58 21.20 -16.27
CA ASP A 100 21.01 22.04 -17.40
C ASP A 100 21.39 21.21 -18.64
N ILE A 101 21.65 19.91 -18.45
CA ILE A 101 21.79 18.91 -19.52
C ILE A 101 20.40 18.56 -20.07
N MET A 102 19.42 18.22 -19.21
CA MET A 102 18.06 17.90 -19.65
C MET A 102 17.39 19.03 -20.45
N LYS A 103 17.73 20.30 -20.17
CA LYS A 103 17.20 21.47 -20.88
C LYS A 103 17.73 21.68 -22.31
N LYS A 104 18.69 20.88 -22.77
CA LYS A 104 19.38 21.09 -24.07
C LYS A 104 19.24 19.94 -25.06
N ILE A 105 18.68 18.80 -24.65
CA ILE A 105 18.52 17.59 -25.48
C ILE A 105 17.24 17.64 -26.35
N THR A 106 16.33 18.59 -26.12
CA THR A 106 15.00 18.68 -26.75
C THR A 106 15.01 19.01 -28.26
N ILE A 107 16.16 19.24 -28.92
CA ILE A 107 16.24 19.71 -30.31
C ILE A 107 17.29 18.94 -31.13
N ALA A 108 16.99 17.67 -31.47
CA ALA A 108 17.78 16.89 -32.44
C ALA A 108 17.00 15.76 -33.18
N VAL A 109 15.66 15.73 -33.13
CA VAL A 109 14.86 14.63 -33.72
C VAL A 109 14.45 14.94 -35.17
N VAL A 110 15.41 14.98 -36.10
CA VAL A 110 15.14 14.95 -37.55
C VAL A 110 16.22 14.15 -38.29
N GLY A 111 15.83 13.00 -38.86
CA GLY A 111 16.45 12.46 -40.07
C GLY A 111 17.62 11.49 -39.94
N LEU A 112 17.32 10.20 -39.66
CA LEU A 112 18.00 9.12 -40.39
C LEU A 112 17.08 7.91 -40.61
N ALA A 113 16.41 7.89 -41.77
CA ALA A 113 15.57 6.78 -42.23
C ALA A 113 16.08 6.28 -43.60
N VAL A 114 17.25 5.63 -43.63
CA VAL A 114 17.86 5.10 -44.86
C VAL A 114 18.44 3.70 -44.63
N VAL A 115 17.71 2.70 -45.13
CA VAL A 115 18.15 1.39 -45.66
C VAL A 115 19.16 0.57 -44.83
N ILE A 116 18.64 -0.53 -44.25
CA ILE A 116 19.42 -1.72 -43.89
C ILE A 116 19.75 -2.51 -45.17
N SER A 117 21.02 -2.83 -45.40
CA SER A 117 21.40 -3.93 -46.31
C SER A 117 22.85 -4.36 -46.08
N LEU A 118 23.07 -5.68 -46.02
CA LEU A 118 24.34 -6.35 -45.67
C LEU A 118 24.76 -6.11 -44.21
N GLY A 119 25.08 -7.19 -43.49
CA GLY A 119 25.30 -7.12 -42.05
C GLY A 119 26.39 -8.04 -41.54
N THR A 120 26.87 -7.68 -40.35
CA THR A 120 27.53 -8.53 -39.36
C THR A 120 26.95 -8.14 -38.00
N TYR A 121 27.04 -9.02 -37.00
CA TYR A 121 26.53 -8.77 -35.65
C TYR A 121 27.12 -7.48 -35.07
N VAL A 122 26.26 -6.58 -34.61
CA VAL A 122 26.55 -5.63 -33.52
C VAL A 122 25.60 -5.96 -32.39
N SER A 123 26.12 -6.01 -31.16
CA SER A 123 25.32 -6.39 -29.99
C SER A 123 24.23 -5.35 -29.69
N PRO A 124 22.98 -5.74 -29.38
CA PRO A 124 21.95 -4.80 -28.94
C PRO A 124 22.28 -4.04 -27.65
N THR A 125 23.19 -4.58 -26.83
CA THR A 125 23.35 -4.24 -25.40
C THR A 125 23.43 -2.74 -25.07
N PHE A 126 24.23 -1.95 -25.79
CA PHE A 126 24.38 -0.52 -25.46
C PHE A 126 23.13 0.32 -25.79
N ALA A 127 22.41 -0.01 -26.86
CA ALA A 127 21.26 0.77 -27.31
C ALA A 127 20.03 0.57 -26.41
N ASP A 128 19.96 -0.54 -25.68
CA ASP A 128 18.91 -0.84 -24.71
C ASP A 128 19.28 -0.41 -23.29
N TYR A 129 20.56 -0.53 -22.90
CA TYR A 129 21.10 0.00 -21.63
C TYR A 129 20.75 1.47 -21.40
N VAL A 130 20.90 2.31 -22.43
CA VAL A 130 20.59 3.77 -22.37
C VAL A 130 19.07 4.05 -22.42
N LYS A 131 18.22 3.07 -22.77
CA LYS A 131 16.77 3.21 -22.94
C LYS A 131 15.92 2.53 -21.87
N SER A 132 16.54 1.88 -20.88
CA SER A 132 15.82 1.19 -19.79
C SER A 132 14.87 2.14 -19.04
N PHE A 133 13.63 1.70 -18.87
CA PHE A 133 12.63 2.38 -18.05
C PHE A 133 13.05 2.40 -16.58
N PHE A 134 13.59 1.30 -16.07
CA PHE A 134 13.98 1.15 -14.66
C PHE A 134 15.15 2.08 -14.29
N ASN A 135 16.15 2.22 -15.17
CA ASN A 135 17.28 3.11 -14.95
C ASN A 135 16.90 4.61 -15.15
N SER A 136 16.14 4.93 -16.20
CA SER A 136 15.93 6.33 -16.66
C SER A 136 14.83 7.14 -15.96
N THR A 137 14.23 6.66 -14.87
CA THR A 137 12.93 7.17 -14.37
C THR A 137 12.95 7.59 -12.90
N GLU A 138 12.53 8.81 -12.59
CA GLU A 138 12.42 9.32 -11.20
C GLU A 138 11.32 8.61 -10.38
N GLN A 139 10.27 8.11 -11.03
CA GLN A 139 9.15 7.37 -10.40
C GLN A 139 9.50 5.93 -9.99
N VAL A 140 10.57 5.35 -10.54
CA VAL A 140 11.01 3.98 -10.22
C VAL A 140 11.74 3.96 -8.88
N ASP A 141 11.37 3.06 -7.97
CA ASP A 141 11.93 3.02 -6.63
C ASP A 141 13.42 2.59 -6.58
N PRO A 142 14.14 2.85 -5.47
CA PRO A 142 15.56 2.53 -5.37
C PRO A 142 15.86 1.03 -5.46
N GLY A 143 14.91 0.17 -5.10
CA GLY A 143 15.05 -1.28 -5.15
C GLY A 143 14.98 -1.82 -6.57
N MET A 144 14.04 -1.35 -7.40
CA MET A 144 14.01 -1.70 -8.83
C MET A 144 15.31 -1.29 -9.55
N LYS A 145 15.90 -0.16 -9.15
CA LYS A 145 17.21 0.28 -9.66
C LYS A 145 18.36 -0.60 -9.19
N ASN A 146 18.32 -1.10 -7.95
CA ASN A 146 19.27 -2.09 -7.48
C ASN A 146 19.17 -3.39 -8.31
N ALA A 147 17.95 -3.91 -8.49
CA ALA A 147 17.71 -5.11 -9.31
C ALA A 147 18.12 -4.92 -10.78
N TYR A 148 17.93 -3.75 -11.38
CA TYR A 148 18.47 -3.43 -12.70
C TYR A 148 20.00 -3.49 -12.72
N ASN A 149 20.66 -2.83 -11.77
CA ASN A 149 22.12 -2.81 -11.66
C ASN A 149 22.73 -4.18 -11.35
N GLU A 150 22.03 -5.04 -10.60
CA GLU A 150 22.41 -6.43 -10.30
C GLU A 150 21.98 -7.43 -11.41
N GLY A 151 21.44 -6.96 -12.54
CA GLY A 151 21.17 -7.80 -13.73
C GLY A 151 19.84 -8.58 -13.73
N PHE A 152 18.90 -8.25 -12.83
CA PHE A 152 17.58 -8.90 -12.70
C PHE A 152 16.48 -8.30 -13.58
N VAL A 153 16.85 -7.41 -14.51
CA VAL A 153 15.97 -6.90 -15.57
C VAL A 153 16.40 -7.50 -16.91
N LYS A 154 15.47 -8.20 -17.57
CA LYS A 154 15.67 -8.79 -18.91
C LYS A 154 14.88 -7.95 -19.94
N PRO A 155 15.48 -7.54 -21.09
CA PRO A 155 14.73 -6.96 -22.19
C PRO A 155 13.83 -8.03 -22.85
N SER A 156 12.80 -7.60 -23.58
CA SER A 156 11.85 -8.48 -24.27
C SER A 156 11.40 -7.91 -25.61
N ASP A 157 11.14 -8.81 -26.56
CA ASP A 157 10.52 -8.53 -27.86
C ASP A 157 9.11 -9.16 -28.01
N LEU A 158 8.60 -9.79 -26.93
CA LEU A 158 7.29 -10.42 -26.88
C LEU A 158 6.18 -9.44 -27.24
N LYS A 159 5.32 -9.82 -28.19
CA LYS A 159 4.23 -8.98 -28.67
C LYS A 159 3.06 -9.75 -29.25
N VAL A 160 1.90 -9.11 -29.21
CA VAL A 160 0.64 -9.61 -29.76
C VAL A 160 -0.05 -8.49 -30.55
N THR A 161 -0.64 -8.85 -31.68
CA THR A 161 -1.38 -7.91 -32.54
C THR A 161 -2.81 -8.41 -32.73
N ASP A 162 -3.78 -7.58 -32.35
CA ASP A 162 -5.19 -7.76 -32.67
C ASP A 162 -5.84 -6.40 -32.98
N GLN A 163 -6.87 -6.40 -33.83
CA GLN A 163 -7.58 -5.22 -34.36
C GLN A 163 -6.69 -4.09 -34.91
N GLY A 164 -5.43 -4.42 -35.27
CA GLY A 164 -4.43 -3.46 -35.72
C GLY A 164 -3.68 -2.71 -34.62
N ILE A 165 -3.95 -3.01 -33.34
CA ILE A 165 -3.11 -2.58 -32.22
C ILE A 165 -2.08 -3.67 -31.96
N THR A 166 -0.81 -3.31 -31.91
CA THR A 166 0.28 -4.18 -31.44
C THR A 166 0.68 -3.77 -30.03
N LEU A 167 0.55 -4.70 -29.09
CA LEU A 167 1.00 -4.57 -27.71
C LEU A 167 2.36 -5.27 -27.58
N GLU A 168 3.38 -4.57 -27.11
CA GLU A 168 4.75 -5.08 -26.98
C GLU A 168 5.25 -4.98 -25.54
N VAL A 169 5.77 -6.08 -24.99
CA VAL A 169 6.62 -6.06 -23.79
C VAL A 169 7.96 -5.43 -24.16
N LYS A 170 8.63 -4.79 -23.19
CA LYS A 170 9.96 -4.19 -23.36
C LYS A 170 10.97 -4.65 -22.34
N GLU A 171 10.61 -4.67 -21.07
CA GLU A 171 11.50 -5.02 -19.97
C GLU A 171 10.71 -5.81 -18.91
N ILE A 172 11.35 -6.82 -18.33
CA ILE A 172 10.79 -7.68 -17.29
C ILE A 172 11.77 -7.67 -16.12
N LEU A 173 11.33 -7.17 -14.97
CA LEU A 173 11.97 -7.33 -13.68
C LEU A 173 11.26 -8.48 -12.96
N ALA A 174 12.03 -9.46 -12.46
CA ALA A 174 11.47 -10.52 -11.62
C ALA A 174 12.45 -10.95 -10.54
N ASP A 175 12.01 -10.90 -9.29
CA ASP A 175 12.64 -11.61 -8.19
C ASP A 175 11.61 -12.37 -7.34
N THR A 176 12.04 -12.96 -6.22
CA THR A 176 11.18 -13.74 -5.34
C THR A 176 10.14 -12.91 -4.58
N LEU A 177 10.25 -11.58 -4.58
CA LEU A 177 9.38 -10.68 -3.82
C LEU A 177 8.47 -9.83 -4.72
N ARG A 178 8.81 -9.62 -6.00
CA ARG A 178 7.94 -8.96 -6.99
C ARG A 178 8.26 -9.30 -8.45
N ILE A 179 7.25 -9.11 -9.31
CA ILE A 179 7.39 -9.09 -10.76
C ILE A 179 6.86 -7.76 -11.28
N ALA A 180 7.63 -7.06 -12.12
CA ALA A 180 7.23 -5.84 -12.80
C ALA A 180 7.54 -5.90 -14.29
N ILE A 181 6.56 -5.59 -15.14
CA ILE A 181 6.65 -5.70 -16.61
C ILE A 181 6.36 -4.34 -17.23
N ILE A 182 7.21 -3.92 -18.17
CA ILE A 182 7.07 -2.70 -18.96
C ILE A 182 6.45 -3.04 -20.31
N CYS A 183 5.33 -2.41 -20.65
CA CYS A 183 4.60 -2.57 -21.91
C CYS A 183 4.40 -1.22 -22.63
N GLU A 184 4.32 -1.26 -23.95
CA GLU A 184 3.87 -0.15 -24.80
C GLU A 184 2.94 -0.68 -25.90
N ALA A 185 1.93 0.10 -26.32
CA ALA A 185 1.01 -0.26 -27.40
C ALA A 185 1.19 0.68 -28.61
N LYS A 186 0.90 0.19 -29.82
CA LYS A 186 1.06 0.92 -31.09
C LYS A 186 -0.06 0.63 -32.09
N ASP A 187 -0.38 1.59 -32.93
CA ASP A 187 -1.31 1.42 -34.05
C ASP A 187 -0.68 0.73 -35.29
N GLN A 188 -1.49 0.48 -36.32
CA GLN A 188 -1.05 -0.15 -37.58
C GLN A 188 0.06 0.61 -38.32
N THR A 189 0.24 1.90 -38.03
CA THR A 189 1.24 2.78 -38.64
C THR A 189 2.47 3.00 -37.74
N GLY A 190 2.45 2.45 -36.53
CA GLY A 190 3.53 2.54 -35.55
C GLY A 190 3.45 3.73 -34.59
N ASN A 191 2.38 4.53 -34.61
CA ASN A 191 2.17 5.55 -33.58
C ASN A 191 1.90 4.87 -32.24
N PRO A 192 2.36 5.42 -31.10
CA PRO A 192 2.02 4.89 -29.79
C PRO A 192 0.52 5.04 -29.49
N ILE A 193 0.00 4.14 -28.66
CA ILE A 193 -1.36 4.16 -28.13
C ILE A 193 -1.31 4.18 -26.61
N ASP A 194 -2.09 5.09 -26.03
CA ASP A 194 -2.23 5.27 -24.59
C ASP A 194 -2.98 4.09 -23.93
N LEU A 195 -2.41 3.55 -22.84
CA LEU A 195 -2.93 2.42 -22.06
C LEU A 195 -3.71 2.83 -20.79
N ASP A 196 -4.04 4.10 -20.59
CA ASP A 196 -4.68 4.62 -19.35
C ASP A 196 -6.02 3.97 -18.95
N LYS A 197 -6.71 3.25 -19.85
CA LYS A 197 -7.97 2.54 -19.53
C LYS A 197 -7.70 1.16 -18.90
N LEU A 198 -7.16 1.16 -17.68
CA LEU A 198 -6.76 -0.04 -16.92
C LEU A 198 -7.92 -0.98 -16.49
N ARG A 199 -9.19 -0.65 -16.76
CA ARG A 199 -10.36 -1.43 -16.32
C ARG A 199 -10.42 -2.84 -16.92
N ASP A 200 -9.85 -3.01 -18.10
CA ASP A 200 -9.95 -4.25 -18.89
C ASP A 200 -8.66 -5.08 -18.88
N LEU A 201 -7.68 -4.69 -18.04
CA LEU A 201 -6.40 -5.38 -17.84
C LEU A 201 -6.53 -6.49 -16.77
N GLN A 202 -6.01 -7.67 -17.07
CA GLN A 202 -5.74 -8.72 -16.07
C GLN A 202 -4.24 -9.04 -16.00
N PHE A 203 -3.71 -9.20 -14.78
CA PHE A 203 -2.33 -9.64 -14.50
C PHE A 203 -2.37 -10.94 -13.68
N ILE A 204 -2.18 -12.08 -14.33
CA ILE A 204 -2.34 -13.41 -13.72
C ILE A 204 -1.01 -14.16 -13.76
N ILE A 205 -0.43 -14.43 -12.58
CA ILE A 205 0.79 -15.23 -12.44
C ILE A 205 0.39 -16.70 -12.33
N LYS A 206 0.90 -17.54 -13.24
CA LYS A 206 0.57 -18.96 -13.38
C LYS A 206 1.76 -19.87 -13.10
N ASP A 207 1.49 -21.06 -12.55
CA ASP A 207 2.45 -22.16 -12.50
C ASP A 207 2.65 -22.81 -13.89
N ALA A 208 3.61 -23.74 -14.00
CA ALA A 208 3.90 -24.48 -15.22
C ALA A 208 2.75 -25.42 -15.69
N MET A 209 1.68 -25.58 -14.89
CA MET A 209 0.45 -26.29 -15.27
C MET A 209 -0.68 -25.32 -15.68
N GLY A 210 -0.43 -24.01 -15.67
CA GLY A 210 -1.39 -22.96 -16.01
C GLY A 210 -2.32 -22.54 -14.86
N ASN A 211 -2.16 -23.06 -13.64
CA ASN A 211 -2.98 -22.64 -12.49
C ASN A 211 -2.50 -21.29 -11.95
N PRO A 212 -3.41 -20.39 -11.55
CA PRO A 212 -3.02 -19.16 -10.86
C PRO A 212 -2.31 -19.46 -9.53
N LEU A 213 -1.17 -18.80 -9.29
CA LEU A 213 -0.45 -18.86 -8.01
C LEU A 213 -1.21 -18.06 -6.94
N ILE A 214 -1.55 -16.81 -7.25
CA ILE A 214 -2.40 -15.90 -6.46
C ILE A 214 -3.78 -15.85 -7.12
N ASP A 215 -4.86 -15.71 -6.34
CA ASP A 215 -6.21 -15.49 -6.88
C ASP A 215 -6.21 -14.27 -7.85
N PRO A 216 -6.71 -14.41 -9.10
CA PRO A 216 -6.91 -13.29 -10.00
C PRO A 216 -7.82 -12.20 -9.41
N ASN A 217 -8.77 -12.57 -8.54
CA ASN A 217 -9.78 -11.67 -7.97
C ASN A 217 -9.28 -10.86 -6.76
N MET A 218 -8.15 -11.23 -6.15
CA MET A 218 -7.57 -10.50 -5.00
C MET A 218 -6.91 -9.17 -5.36
N GLY A 219 -6.80 -8.83 -6.66
CA GLY A 219 -6.16 -7.59 -7.10
C GLY A 219 -4.65 -7.60 -6.81
N GLY A 220 -4.17 -6.70 -5.95
CA GLY A 220 -2.78 -6.67 -5.47
C GLY A 220 -1.70 -6.28 -6.50
N TRP A 221 -2.08 -5.99 -7.75
CA TRP A 221 -1.20 -5.37 -8.74
C TRP A 221 -1.39 -3.86 -8.80
N THR A 222 -0.33 -3.14 -9.18
CA THR A 222 -0.30 -1.68 -9.33
C THR A 222 0.29 -1.29 -10.67
N THR A 223 0.17 -0.02 -11.05
CA THR A 223 0.71 0.50 -12.30
C THR A 223 1.36 1.86 -12.13
N SER A 224 2.38 2.14 -12.92
CA SER A 224 2.87 3.51 -13.15
C SER A 224 3.11 3.75 -14.65
N LYS A 225 3.10 5.01 -15.08
CA LYS A 225 3.21 5.39 -16.49
C LYS A 225 4.15 6.57 -16.66
N LYS A 226 4.97 6.53 -17.72
CA LYS A 226 5.86 7.61 -18.15
C LYS A 226 5.85 7.69 -19.68
N GLY A 227 5.15 8.69 -20.21
CA GLY A 227 4.82 8.73 -21.64
C GLY A 227 4.03 7.47 -22.03
N GLU A 228 4.42 6.86 -23.14
CA GLU A 228 3.72 5.74 -23.78
C GLU A 228 4.00 4.37 -23.15
N ARG A 229 4.84 4.32 -22.11
CA ARG A 229 5.20 3.09 -21.39
C ARG A 229 4.43 2.95 -20.08
N LEU A 230 3.72 1.83 -19.96
CA LEU A 230 3.04 1.37 -18.76
C LEU A 230 3.91 0.32 -18.05
N MET A 231 4.24 0.56 -16.78
CA MET A 231 4.72 -0.46 -15.86
C MET A 231 3.53 -1.08 -15.15
N ILE A 232 3.47 -2.42 -15.10
CA ILE A 232 2.53 -3.19 -14.28
C ILE A 232 3.34 -4.03 -13.31
N GLU A 233 3.07 -3.91 -12.01
CA GLU A 233 3.82 -4.56 -10.94
C GLU A 233 2.88 -5.36 -10.02
N ARG A 234 3.27 -6.58 -9.63
CA ARG A 234 2.60 -7.36 -8.59
C ARG A 234 3.61 -7.88 -7.57
N ALA A 235 3.35 -7.64 -6.30
CA ALA A 235 4.13 -8.22 -5.21
C ALA A 235 3.84 -9.72 -5.11
N LEU A 236 4.86 -10.51 -4.75
CA LEU A 236 4.76 -11.95 -4.48
C LEU A 236 4.62 -12.24 -2.98
N THR A 237 4.59 -11.20 -2.14
CA THR A 237 4.46 -11.28 -0.67
C THR A 237 3.29 -12.16 -0.24
N GLU A 238 2.12 -11.97 -0.84
CA GLU A 238 0.89 -12.75 -0.58
C GLU A 238 1.01 -14.21 -1.08
N ALA A 239 1.66 -14.42 -2.23
CA ALA A 239 1.78 -15.71 -2.91
C ALA A 239 2.50 -16.78 -2.08
N ILE A 240 3.38 -16.34 -1.17
CA ILE A 240 4.29 -17.16 -0.37
C ILE A 240 3.66 -17.54 0.99
N THR A 241 2.45 -17.07 1.30
CA THR A 241 1.86 -17.14 2.65
C THR A 241 1.14 -18.46 3.00
N GLY A 242 1.23 -19.47 2.12
CA GLY A 242 0.65 -20.81 2.32
C GLY A 242 1.57 -21.93 1.82
N GLU A 243 1.03 -23.13 1.62
CA GLU A 243 1.81 -24.32 1.22
C GLU A 243 2.43 -24.24 -0.19
N LYS A 244 1.99 -23.29 -1.03
CA LYS A 244 2.53 -23.06 -2.38
C LYS A 244 3.92 -22.40 -2.30
N LYS A 245 4.98 -23.19 -2.52
CA LYS A 245 6.31 -22.64 -2.85
C LYS A 245 6.26 -21.94 -4.21
N LEU A 246 7.02 -20.85 -4.36
CA LEU A 246 7.27 -20.23 -5.66
C LEU A 246 8.04 -21.22 -6.56
N PRO A 247 7.51 -21.64 -7.73
CA PRO A 247 8.18 -22.58 -8.63
C PRO A 247 9.41 -21.94 -9.29
N ASP A 248 10.20 -22.76 -9.97
CA ASP A 248 11.40 -22.31 -10.71
C ASP A 248 11.06 -21.64 -12.04
N GLU A 249 9.87 -21.91 -12.59
CA GLU A 249 9.31 -21.26 -13.77
C GLU A 249 7.90 -20.76 -13.46
N VAL A 250 7.59 -19.52 -13.83
CA VAL A 250 6.23 -18.95 -13.82
C VAL A 250 5.90 -18.37 -15.20
N THR A 251 4.61 -18.28 -15.52
CA THR A 251 4.14 -17.51 -16.68
C THR A 251 3.23 -16.39 -16.20
N VAL A 252 3.54 -15.15 -16.55
CA VAL A 252 2.62 -14.03 -16.34
C VAL A 252 1.76 -13.87 -17.59
N GLU A 253 0.46 -14.10 -17.44
CA GLU A 253 -0.52 -13.72 -18.44
C GLU A 253 -0.93 -12.26 -18.21
N LEU A 254 -0.74 -11.45 -19.26
CA LEU A 254 -1.28 -10.10 -19.38
C LEU A 254 -2.38 -10.15 -20.44
N SER A 255 -3.61 -9.79 -20.09
CA SER A 255 -4.73 -9.74 -21.05
C SER A 255 -5.44 -8.39 -21.04
N TRP A 256 -5.83 -7.92 -22.22
CA TRP A 256 -6.73 -6.78 -22.42
C TRP A 256 -7.88 -7.18 -23.36
N ASN A 257 -9.10 -6.85 -22.96
CA ASN A 257 -10.29 -6.95 -23.84
C ASN A 257 -10.56 -5.65 -24.62
N ASN A 258 -10.11 -4.50 -24.10
CA ASN A 258 -10.22 -3.20 -24.75
C ASN A 258 -8.87 -2.47 -24.66
N ILE A 259 -8.48 -1.78 -25.74
CA ILE A 259 -7.42 -0.77 -25.70
C ILE A 259 -7.97 0.53 -26.30
N GLY A 260 -7.96 1.61 -25.53
CA GLY A 260 -8.57 2.89 -25.92
C GLY A 260 -10.08 2.78 -26.10
N GLU A 261 -10.55 2.70 -27.34
CA GLU A 261 -11.97 2.46 -27.69
C GLU A 261 -12.15 1.26 -28.63
N ILE A 262 -11.06 0.52 -28.86
CA ILE A 262 -11.05 -0.66 -29.73
C ILE A 262 -11.22 -1.91 -28.85
N ILE A 263 -12.31 -2.62 -29.08
CA ILE A 263 -12.62 -3.92 -28.49
C ILE A 263 -11.83 -4.98 -29.25
N GLY A 264 -11.11 -5.87 -28.56
CA GLY A 264 -10.28 -6.93 -29.13
C GLY A 264 -9.90 -7.99 -28.09
N ASN A 265 -8.80 -8.69 -28.31
CA ASN A 265 -8.29 -9.71 -27.39
C ASN A 265 -6.76 -9.80 -27.46
N TRP A 266 -6.06 -8.92 -26.73
CA TRP A 266 -4.60 -8.93 -26.63
C TRP A 266 -4.19 -9.76 -25.42
N VAL A 267 -3.68 -10.99 -25.66
CA VAL A 267 -3.17 -11.88 -24.61
C VAL A 267 -1.67 -12.13 -24.83
N LEU A 268 -0.87 -11.78 -23.83
CA LEU A 268 0.57 -12.07 -23.77
C LEU A 268 0.82 -13.05 -22.63
N ASN A 269 1.51 -14.15 -22.93
CA ASN A 269 2.04 -15.06 -21.92
C ASN A 269 3.55 -14.87 -21.85
N VAL A 270 4.02 -14.33 -20.72
CA VAL A 270 5.42 -13.95 -20.46
C VAL A 270 6.06 -15.03 -19.58
N PRO A 271 6.91 -15.92 -20.12
CA PRO A 271 7.62 -16.92 -19.33
C PRO A 271 8.75 -16.26 -18.54
N ILE A 272 8.91 -16.64 -17.27
CA ILE A 272 9.91 -16.09 -16.36
C ILE A 272 10.60 -17.25 -15.61
N ASP A 273 11.89 -17.38 -15.85
CA ASP A 273 12.83 -18.19 -15.06
C ASP A 273 13.11 -17.48 -13.73
N MET A 274 12.78 -18.16 -12.63
CA MET A 274 12.98 -17.71 -11.26
C MET A 274 14.24 -18.33 -10.61
N VAL A 275 14.97 -19.22 -11.29
CA VAL A 275 16.10 -19.96 -10.69
C VAL A 275 17.19 -19.00 -10.23
N LYS A 276 17.58 -18.05 -11.09
CA LYS A 276 18.58 -17.03 -10.73
C LYS A 276 18.13 -16.16 -9.54
N ALA A 277 16.87 -15.74 -9.52
CA ALA A 277 16.32 -14.93 -8.43
C ALA A 277 16.29 -15.70 -7.11
N LYS A 278 15.88 -16.98 -7.14
CA LYS A 278 15.82 -17.85 -5.96
C LYS A 278 17.22 -18.18 -5.44
N ALA A 279 18.22 -18.31 -6.31
CA ALA A 279 19.61 -18.59 -5.91
C ALA A 279 20.28 -17.43 -5.15
N VAL A 280 19.92 -16.18 -5.45
CA VAL A 280 20.44 -14.99 -4.73
C VAL A 280 19.55 -14.51 -3.58
N THR A 281 18.30 -14.99 -3.50
CA THR A 281 17.39 -14.61 -2.42
C THR A 281 17.82 -15.26 -1.12
N LYS A 282 18.09 -14.45 -0.09
CA LYS A 282 18.42 -14.93 1.25
C LYS A 282 17.27 -14.69 2.22
N THR A 283 16.67 -15.77 2.71
CA THR A 283 15.75 -15.75 3.84
C THR A 283 16.52 -16.02 5.14
N ILE A 284 16.26 -15.24 6.19
CA ILE A 284 16.80 -15.46 7.54
C ILE A 284 15.60 -15.54 8.50
N GLU A 285 15.34 -16.75 9.00
CA GLU A 285 14.31 -17.00 10.01
C GLU A 285 14.75 -16.45 11.38
N ILE A 286 13.86 -15.72 12.04
CA ILE A 286 14.10 -14.98 13.29
C ILE A 286 13.29 -15.62 14.43
N ASN A 287 11.99 -15.81 14.17
CA ASN A 287 10.97 -16.42 15.04
C ASN A 287 11.11 -16.00 16.52
N LYS A 288 11.09 -14.69 16.79
CA LYS A 288 11.08 -14.12 18.14
C LYS A 288 9.75 -13.43 18.41
N GLN A 289 9.16 -13.72 19.58
CA GLN A 289 7.92 -13.12 20.04
C GLN A 289 8.16 -12.24 21.26
N TYR A 290 7.41 -11.14 21.37
CA TYR A 290 7.38 -10.22 22.50
C TYR A 290 5.96 -9.72 22.75
N THR A 291 5.62 -9.45 24.01
CA THR A 291 4.35 -8.82 24.38
C THR A 291 4.66 -7.46 24.99
N THR A 292 4.09 -6.39 24.43
CA THR A 292 4.26 -5.04 24.95
C THR A 292 3.48 -4.85 26.27
N PRO A 293 3.80 -3.82 27.09
CA PRO A 293 3.03 -3.50 28.29
C PRO A 293 1.53 -3.23 28.03
N GLN A 294 1.18 -2.77 26.83
CA GLN A 294 -0.19 -2.53 26.35
C GLN A 294 -0.88 -3.81 25.83
N GLY A 295 -0.26 -4.99 25.99
CA GLY A 295 -0.80 -6.26 25.54
C GLY A 295 -0.89 -6.42 24.02
N LEU A 296 0.04 -5.81 23.26
CA LEU A 296 0.25 -6.20 21.87
C LEU A 296 1.31 -7.31 21.81
N ILE A 297 0.92 -8.49 21.37
CA ILE A 297 1.84 -9.58 21.01
C ILE A 297 2.36 -9.29 19.60
N ILE A 298 3.68 -9.21 19.47
CA ILE A 298 4.41 -9.05 18.20
C ILE A 298 5.27 -10.30 17.99
N ASP A 299 5.17 -10.91 16.83
CA ASP A 299 5.83 -12.17 16.46
C ASP A 299 6.65 -11.94 15.17
N LEU A 300 7.93 -11.62 15.36
CA LEU A 300 8.88 -11.30 14.29
C LEU A 300 9.34 -12.61 13.64
N LYS A 301 8.88 -12.86 12.41
CA LYS A 301 9.07 -14.13 11.71
C LYS A 301 10.43 -14.22 11.06
N ARG A 302 10.70 -13.38 10.07
CA ARG A 302 11.90 -13.49 9.22
C ARG A 302 12.21 -12.18 8.49
N ILE A 303 13.40 -12.11 7.92
CA ILE A 303 13.77 -11.12 6.91
C ILE A 303 14.11 -11.83 5.59
N ASP A 304 13.52 -11.36 4.49
CA ASP A 304 13.82 -11.83 3.13
C ASP A 304 14.62 -10.74 2.39
N LEU A 305 15.71 -11.15 1.74
CA LEU A 305 16.64 -10.28 1.01
C LEU A 305 16.66 -10.70 -0.46
N ALA A 306 16.11 -9.86 -1.34
CA ALA A 306 16.12 -10.07 -2.79
C ALA A 306 16.72 -8.85 -3.51
N PRO A 307 17.16 -8.99 -4.78
CA PRO A 307 17.79 -7.90 -5.54
C PRO A 307 16.98 -6.61 -5.62
N SER A 308 15.65 -6.69 -5.56
CA SER A 308 14.77 -5.53 -5.63
C SER A 308 14.19 -5.06 -4.29
N LEU A 309 14.23 -5.86 -3.22
CA LEU A 309 13.56 -5.58 -1.95
C LEU A 309 14.26 -6.24 -0.75
N THR A 310 14.22 -5.56 0.40
CA THR A 310 14.43 -6.16 1.73
C THR A 310 13.10 -6.16 2.47
N LEU A 311 12.59 -7.33 2.84
CA LEU A 311 11.25 -7.49 3.40
C LEU A 311 11.31 -8.04 4.83
N LEU A 312 10.77 -7.30 5.80
CA LEU A 312 10.55 -7.83 7.15
C LEU A 312 9.14 -8.41 7.25
N SER A 313 9.04 -9.67 7.67
CA SER A 313 7.77 -10.35 7.91
C SER A 313 7.52 -10.49 9.42
N LEU A 314 6.36 -10.03 9.89
CA LEU A 314 5.95 -10.14 11.29
C LEU A 314 4.44 -10.35 11.41
N ALA A 315 3.98 -10.84 12.56
CA ALA A 315 2.56 -10.92 12.89
C ALA A 315 2.27 -10.20 14.22
N THR A 316 1.05 -9.72 14.39
CA THR A 316 0.60 -8.99 15.58
C THR A 316 -0.80 -9.41 16.02
N LYS A 317 -1.05 -9.44 17.32
CA LYS A 317 -2.39 -9.60 17.89
C LYS A 317 -2.46 -9.03 19.30
N LEU A 318 -3.64 -8.60 19.73
CA LEU A 318 -3.86 -8.25 21.13
C LEU A 318 -3.84 -9.52 22.01
N THR A 319 -3.49 -9.39 23.28
CA THR A 319 -3.75 -10.47 24.25
C THR A 319 -5.27 -10.61 24.47
N PRO A 320 -5.77 -11.79 24.90
CA PRO A 320 -7.21 -11.99 25.14
C PRO A 320 -7.81 -10.98 26.13
N GLU A 321 -7.04 -10.56 27.14
CA GLU A 321 -7.46 -9.61 28.16
C GLU A 321 -7.69 -8.21 27.57
N ILE A 322 -6.77 -7.71 26.75
CA ILE A 322 -6.89 -6.40 26.10
C ILE A 322 -7.96 -6.43 25.00
N ALA A 323 -8.07 -7.52 24.24
CA ALA A 323 -9.15 -7.69 23.26
C ALA A 323 -10.53 -7.65 23.94
N GLN A 324 -10.70 -8.34 25.08
CA GLN A 324 -11.92 -8.30 25.87
C GLN A 324 -12.18 -6.91 26.47
N GLN A 325 -11.15 -6.25 27.01
CA GLN A 325 -11.27 -4.89 27.56
C GLN A 325 -11.72 -3.88 26.49
N LYS A 326 -11.19 -3.95 25.26
CA LYS A 326 -11.65 -3.09 24.15
C LYS A 326 -13.13 -3.33 23.83
N LYS A 327 -13.61 -4.58 23.84
CA LYS A 327 -15.04 -4.89 23.63
C LYS A 327 -15.94 -4.39 24.76
N GLU A 328 -15.48 -4.45 26.01
CA GLU A 328 -16.19 -3.87 27.14
C GLU A 328 -16.28 -2.33 27.03
N ILE A 329 -15.23 -1.66 26.55
CA ILE A 329 -15.24 -0.22 26.25
C ILE A 329 -16.24 0.11 25.12
N ILE A 330 -16.26 -0.68 24.05
CA ILE A 330 -17.21 -0.53 22.92
C ILE A 330 -18.65 -0.61 23.43
N ILE A 331 -18.99 -1.66 24.19
CA ILE A 331 -20.34 -1.87 24.74
C ILE A 331 -20.71 -0.76 25.74
N ALA A 332 -19.80 -0.39 26.65
CA ALA A 332 -20.07 0.62 27.67
C ALA A 332 -20.31 2.03 27.11
N ASN A 333 -19.74 2.35 25.93
CA ASN A 333 -19.89 3.64 25.26
C ASN A 333 -20.96 3.62 24.15
N GLY A 334 -21.71 2.53 23.98
CA GLY A 334 -22.75 2.41 22.94
C GLY A 334 -22.21 2.40 21.51
N LEU A 335 -20.97 1.93 21.33
CA LEU A 335 -20.31 1.81 20.03
C LEU A 335 -20.69 0.48 19.36
N THR A 336 -20.45 0.33 18.05
CA THR A 336 -20.83 -0.88 17.28
C THR A 336 -19.69 -1.37 16.39
N GLU A 337 -19.40 -2.67 16.43
CA GLU A 337 -18.40 -3.29 15.53
C GLU A 337 -18.95 -3.49 14.10
N GLU A 338 -20.27 -3.49 13.93
CA GLU A 338 -20.97 -3.60 12.63
C GLU A 338 -21.54 -2.24 12.18
N PHE A 339 -21.47 -1.95 10.86
CA PHE A 339 -22.19 -0.82 10.26
C PHE A 339 -23.43 -1.29 9.49
N LYS A 340 -24.62 -0.90 9.98
CA LYS A 340 -25.89 -1.08 9.26
C LYS A 340 -26.30 0.23 8.59
N ARG A 341 -26.85 0.13 7.38
CA ARG A 341 -27.30 1.31 6.63
C ARG A 341 -28.43 2.04 7.37
N GLY A 342 -28.30 3.36 7.49
CA GLY A 342 -29.24 4.22 8.24
C GLY A 342 -28.89 4.38 9.73
N GLU A 343 -27.92 3.64 10.26
CA GLU A 343 -27.36 3.91 11.59
C GLU A 343 -26.28 5.01 11.51
N PRO A 344 -26.04 5.76 12.61
CA PRO A 344 -24.98 6.76 12.64
C PRO A 344 -23.59 6.12 12.44
N LEU A 345 -22.79 6.69 11.54
CA LEU A 345 -21.45 6.19 11.22
C LEU A 345 -20.43 6.38 12.37
N LEU A 346 -20.63 7.38 13.25
CA LEU A 346 -19.67 7.73 14.29
C LEU A 346 -19.45 6.60 15.34
N PRO A 347 -20.50 5.99 15.94
CA PRO A 347 -20.36 4.81 16.79
C PRO A 347 -19.59 3.64 16.17
N PHE A 348 -19.68 3.46 14.85
CA PHE A 348 -18.91 2.44 14.12
C PHE A 348 -17.44 2.85 13.97
N MET A 349 -17.17 4.06 13.46
CA MET A 349 -15.80 4.56 13.30
C MET A 349 -15.03 4.50 14.62
N LEU A 350 -15.63 4.91 15.73
CA LEU A 350 -14.97 4.89 17.04
C LEU A 350 -14.67 3.48 17.55
N ALA A 351 -15.54 2.48 17.26
CA ALA A 351 -15.28 1.08 17.62
C ALA A 351 -14.09 0.47 16.86
N HIS A 352 -13.86 0.90 15.62
CA HIS A 352 -12.71 0.48 14.81
C HIS A 352 -11.44 1.25 15.17
N GLU A 353 -11.53 2.58 15.27
CA GLU A 353 -10.40 3.46 15.64
C GLU A 353 -9.74 3.02 16.95
N ILE A 354 -10.49 2.72 18.02
CA ILE A 354 -9.89 2.27 19.28
C ILE A 354 -9.39 0.83 19.24
N GLN A 355 -9.80 0.00 18.27
CA GLN A 355 -9.28 -1.36 18.10
C GLN A 355 -7.93 -1.40 17.40
N GLU A 356 -7.63 -0.43 16.53
CA GLU A 356 -6.33 -0.26 15.90
C GLU A 356 -5.16 -0.21 16.91
N TYR A 357 -4.00 -0.58 16.39
CA TYR A 357 -2.67 -0.45 16.97
C TYR A 357 -1.68 -0.41 15.80
N LYS A 358 -0.48 0.13 16.02
CA LYS A 358 0.57 0.27 14.98
C LYS A 358 1.95 0.03 15.56
N VAL A 359 2.92 -0.44 14.77
CA VAL A 359 4.26 -0.83 15.26
C VAL A 359 5.34 0.09 14.70
N VAL A 360 6.17 0.66 15.57
CA VAL A 360 7.31 1.53 15.20
C VAL A 360 8.61 0.86 15.58
N TYR A 361 9.54 0.68 14.63
CA TYR A 361 10.81 0.00 14.87
C TYR A 361 11.96 0.51 14.00
N GLU A 362 13.19 0.29 14.49
CA GLU A 362 14.44 0.56 13.79
C GLU A 362 15.14 -0.76 13.43
N LEU A 363 15.79 -0.82 12.27
CA LEU A 363 16.81 -1.80 11.93
C LEU A 363 18.17 -1.09 11.96
N LEU A 364 19.05 -1.52 12.87
CA LEU A 364 20.39 -0.96 13.05
C LEU A 364 21.45 -1.91 12.49
N ASP A 365 22.52 -1.37 11.89
CA ASP A 365 23.71 -2.13 11.50
C ASP A 365 24.61 -2.44 12.72
N GLN A 366 25.71 -3.17 12.50
CA GLN A 366 26.69 -3.53 13.54
C GLN A 366 27.41 -2.31 14.17
N GLU A 367 27.33 -1.12 13.59
CA GLU A 367 27.85 0.13 14.17
C GLU A 367 26.80 0.82 15.09
N GLY A 368 25.60 0.24 15.21
CA GLY A 368 24.47 0.84 15.93
C GLY A 368 23.78 1.96 15.16
N LYS A 369 23.99 2.05 13.84
CA LYS A 369 23.43 3.09 12.97
C LYS A 369 22.18 2.56 12.27
N VAL A 370 21.09 3.31 12.36
CA VAL A 370 19.80 2.95 11.74
C VAL A 370 19.97 2.88 10.22
N VAL A 371 19.82 1.71 9.62
CA VAL A 371 19.84 1.51 8.16
C VAL A 371 18.45 1.61 7.55
N ALA A 372 17.43 1.13 8.26
CA ALA A 372 16.03 1.23 7.88
C ALA A 372 15.14 1.42 9.13
N ALA A 373 13.93 1.96 8.97
CA ALA A 373 13.00 2.15 10.08
C ALA A 373 11.55 2.16 9.60
N TRP A 374 10.65 1.56 10.37
CA TRP A 374 9.22 1.52 10.11
C TRP A 374 8.45 2.39 11.11
N ASP A 375 7.43 3.07 10.59
CA ASP A 375 6.54 3.95 11.34
C ASP A 375 5.23 4.08 10.54
N GLU A 376 4.10 4.23 11.21
CA GLU A 376 2.76 4.27 10.62
C GLU A 376 1.99 5.56 10.99
N ILE A 377 2.67 6.55 11.55
CA ILE A 377 2.14 7.91 11.63
C ILE A 377 2.14 8.55 10.23
N SER A 378 1.03 9.19 9.87
CA SER A 378 0.85 9.83 8.56
C SER A 378 1.59 11.17 8.44
N ASP A 379 1.87 11.83 9.55
CA ASP A 379 2.60 13.10 9.57
C ASP A 379 4.11 12.86 9.35
N LYS A 380 4.58 13.23 8.16
CA LYS A 380 5.98 13.11 7.73
C LYS A 380 6.96 13.94 8.56
N ASN A 381 6.50 14.88 9.38
CA ASN A 381 7.35 15.66 10.30
C ASN A 381 7.59 14.92 11.63
N LEU A 382 6.79 13.89 11.94
CA LEU A 382 6.91 13.06 13.14
C LEU A 382 7.44 11.65 12.85
N SER A 383 7.22 11.16 11.62
CA SER A 383 7.53 9.80 11.20
C SER A 383 9.03 9.51 11.16
N ILE A 384 9.48 8.41 11.79
CA ILE A 384 10.89 7.96 11.73
C ILE A 384 11.24 7.14 10.47
N ARG A 385 10.31 7.03 9.50
CA ARG A 385 10.46 6.22 8.26
C ARG A 385 11.82 6.41 7.59
N LYS A 386 12.55 5.31 7.43
CA LYS A 386 13.84 5.26 6.73
C LYS A 386 13.93 4.05 5.81
N ASN A 387 14.37 4.31 4.58
CA ASN A 387 14.63 3.29 3.54
C ASN A 387 13.40 2.47 3.08
N ASN A 388 12.18 2.85 3.48
CA ASN A 388 10.92 2.23 3.04
C ASN A 388 10.69 2.46 1.54
N ILE A 389 9.99 1.54 0.88
CA ILE A 389 9.49 1.72 -0.48
C ILE A 389 8.01 2.18 -0.46
N ASN A 390 7.62 3.01 -1.43
CA ASN A 390 6.24 3.47 -1.58
C ASN A 390 5.33 2.26 -1.84
N ASN A 391 4.16 2.21 -1.19
CA ASN A 391 3.27 1.03 -1.15
C ASN A 391 3.94 -0.26 -0.62
N GLY A 392 5.12 -0.17 -0.01
CA GLY A 392 5.86 -1.27 0.59
C GLY A 392 5.29 -1.77 1.92
N MET A 393 3.95 -1.80 2.07
CA MET A 393 3.26 -2.39 3.22
C MET A 393 2.17 -3.31 2.69
N GLY A 394 2.36 -4.63 2.86
CA GLY A 394 1.29 -5.60 2.75
C GLY A 394 0.77 -5.98 4.14
N GLY A 395 -0.52 -6.28 4.24
CA GLY A 395 -1.13 -6.78 5.47
C GLY A 395 -2.31 -7.70 5.19
N LEU A 396 -2.44 -8.77 5.97
CA LEU A 396 -3.57 -9.71 5.89
C LEU A 396 -3.89 -10.26 7.28
N GLY A 397 -5.15 -10.17 7.70
CA GLY A 397 -5.60 -10.68 8.99
C GLY A 397 -7.03 -10.30 9.30
N ASP A 398 -7.45 -10.64 10.51
CA ASP A 398 -8.81 -10.45 11.02
C ASP A 398 -8.76 -10.02 12.50
N ALA A 399 -9.91 -10.08 13.19
CA ALA A 399 -10.02 -9.77 14.62
C ALA A 399 -9.19 -10.70 15.55
N SER A 400 -8.60 -11.79 15.05
CA SER A 400 -7.67 -12.66 15.80
C SER A 400 -6.20 -12.24 15.68
N GLY A 401 -5.85 -11.44 14.67
CA GLY A 401 -4.50 -10.94 14.44
C GLY A 401 -4.18 -10.62 12.98
N MET A 402 -3.15 -9.80 12.79
CA MET A 402 -2.63 -9.36 11.49
C MET A 402 -1.29 -10.00 11.17
N LYS A 403 -1.05 -10.33 9.91
CA LYS A 403 0.27 -10.57 9.32
C LYS A 403 0.68 -9.33 8.53
N TRP A 404 1.96 -8.98 8.55
CA TRP A 404 2.49 -7.77 7.94
C TRP A 404 3.78 -8.04 7.16
N TRP A 405 3.93 -7.35 6.04
CA TRP A 405 5.07 -7.43 5.12
C TRP A 405 5.59 -6.02 4.85
N HIS A 406 6.66 -5.65 5.53
CA HIS A 406 7.22 -4.30 5.53
C HIS A 406 8.46 -4.25 4.62
N ALA A 407 8.35 -3.55 3.50
CA ALA A 407 9.33 -3.53 2.43
C ALA A 407 10.21 -2.27 2.44
N PHE A 408 11.51 -2.51 2.36
CA PHE A 408 12.58 -1.53 2.29
C PHE A 408 13.36 -1.72 0.99
N ALA A 409 14.04 -0.68 0.52
CA ALA A 409 15.03 -0.85 -0.54
C ALA A 409 16.20 -1.72 -0.04
N PRO A 410 16.89 -2.47 -0.93
CA PRO A 410 18.03 -3.30 -0.57
C PRO A 410 19.07 -2.56 0.27
N LEU A 411 19.60 -3.24 1.28
CA LEU A 411 20.57 -2.66 2.22
C LEU A 411 21.93 -2.52 1.53
N ILE A 412 22.21 -1.33 0.98
CA ILE A 412 23.38 -1.00 0.16
C ILE A 412 24.70 -1.48 0.78
N ASN A 413 24.88 -1.34 2.09
CA ASN A 413 26.10 -1.72 2.80
C ASN A 413 26.20 -3.22 3.14
N LYS A 414 25.20 -4.04 2.75
CA LYS A 414 25.08 -5.50 2.98
C LYS A 414 25.64 -5.94 4.36
N PRO A 415 25.10 -5.40 5.48
CA PRO A 415 25.68 -5.57 6.81
C PRO A 415 25.66 -7.02 7.29
N GLU A 416 26.71 -7.45 7.99
CA GLU A 416 26.85 -8.82 8.54
C GLU A 416 25.89 -9.11 9.70
N GLN A 417 25.44 -8.07 10.41
CA GLN A 417 24.49 -8.18 11.51
C GLN A 417 23.49 -7.03 11.45
N LEU A 418 22.23 -7.33 11.74
CA LEU A 418 21.21 -6.33 12.05
C LEU A 418 20.76 -6.47 13.50
N THR A 419 20.34 -5.35 14.09
CA THR A 419 19.51 -5.37 15.30
C THR A 419 18.16 -4.77 14.96
N PHE A 420 17.10 -5.58 15.05
CA PHE A 420 15.74 -5.08 15.14
C PHE A 420 15.54 -4.48 16.52
N LYS A 421 14.99 -3.27 16.60
CA LYS A 421 14.70 -2.56 17.84
C LYS A 421 13.28 -2.00 17.79
N LEU A 422 12.40 -2.50 18.66
CA LEU A 422 11.08 -1.92 18.84
C LEU A 422 11.24 -0.53 19.47
N TYR A 423 10.77 0.51 18.79
CA TYR A 423 10.93 1.91 19.18
C TYR A 423 9.70 2.42 19.95
N ALA A 424 8.51 2.11 19.45
CA ALA A 424 7.24 2.44 20.07
C ALA A 424 6.11 1.56 19.51
N ILE A 425 4.93 1.64 20.14
CA ILE A 425 3.66 1.32 19.47
C ILE A 425 2.70 2.50 19.56
N TYR A 426 1.86 2.68 18.54
CA TYR A 426 0.73 3.60 18.66
C TYR A 426 -0.52 2.85 19.12
N THR A 427 -1.26 3.48 20.03
CA THR A 427 -2.61 3.07 20.47
C THR A 427 -3.56 4.26 20.32
N LYS A 428 -4.86 3.98 20.23
CA LYS A 428 -5.92 4.99 20.15
C LYS A 428 -6.89 4.83 21.33
N GLU A 429 -7.19 5.94 22.00
CA GLU A 429 -8.07 5.99 23.17
C GLU A 429 -9.25 6.95 22.89
N LEU A 430 -10.42 6.66 23.47
CA LEU A 430 -11.57 7.57 23.40
C LEU A 430 -11.27 8.89 24.13
N ALA A 431 -11.68 9.99 23.52
CA ALA A 431 -11.57 11.32 24.11
C ALA A 431 -12.94 11.96 24.35
N ASP A 432 -13.11 12.53 25.55
CA ASP A 432 -14.22 13.43 25.89
C ASP A 432 -13.71 14.88 25.85
N PHE A 433 -13.56 15.40 24.63
CA PHE A 433 -13.27 16.82 24.40
C PHE A 433 -14.47 17.50 23.74
N SER A 434 -14.89 18.62 24.33
CA SER A 434 -15.90 19.51 23.76
C SER A 434 -15.63 20.95 24.17
N ILE A 435 -15.65 21.88 23.22
CA ILE A 435 -15.55 23.32 23.47
C ILE A 435 -16.60 24.08 22.66
N LYS A 436 -17.30 25.01 23.33
CA LYS A 436 -18.22 25.96 22.67
C LYS A 436 -17.50 27.25 22.34
N LEU A 437 -17.50 27.64 21.06
CA LEU A 437 -16.89 28.86 20.53
C LEU A 437 -17.99 29.80 20.01
N ASN A 438 -17.89 31.09 20.35
CA ASN A 438 -18.64 32.16 19.69
C ASN A 438 -17.81 32.69 18.51
N LEU A 439 -18.35 32.68 17.29
CA LEU A 439 -17.54 32.96 16.10
C LEU A 439 -17.26 34.45 15.87
N ASP A 440 -18.17 35.32 16.30
CA ASP A 440 -17.93 36.76 16.28
C ASP A 440 -16.78 37.14 17.21
N ASP A 441 -16.64 36.50 18.36
CA ASP A 441 -15.54 36.76 19.32
C ASP A 441 -14.25 36.03 18.95
N LEU A 442 -14.33 34.83 18.34
CA LEU A 442 -13.17 34.09 17.82
C LEU A 442 -12.40 34.87 16.73
N ASN A 443 -13.11 35.72 15.99
CA ASN A 443 -12.54 36.67 15.03
C ASN A 443 -11.96 37.96 15.66
N LYS A 444 -12.18 38.18 16.96
CA LYS A 444 -11.60 39.32 17.73
C LYS A 444 -10.44 38.88 18.62
N LYS A 445 -10.47 37.65 19.14
CA LYS A 445 -9.51 37.10 20.10
C LYS A 445 -9.45 35.57 20.01
N GLN A 446 -8.25 34.99 20.16
CA GLN A 446 -8.09 33.55 20.33
C GLN A 446 -8.76 33.01 21.61
N VAL A 447 -9.20 31.76 21.55
CA VAL A 447 -9.75 30.99 22.67
C VAL A 447 -8.79 29.85 23.00
N GLU A 448 -8.34 29.81 24.25
CA GLU A 448 -7.40 28.79 24.76
C GLU A 448 -8.12 27.83 25.71
N THR A 449 -7.77 26.56 25.66
CA THR A 449 -8.30 25.50 26.53
C THR A 449 -7.23 24.42 26.78
N VAL A 450 -7.46 23.56 27.78
CA VAL A 450 -6.60 22.42 28.11
C VAL A 450 -7.46 21.18 28.30
N ASN A 451 -7.07 20.06 27.69
CA ASN A 451 -7.70 18.74 27.83
C ASN A 451 -6.60 17.68 27.88
N ASN A 452 -6.64 16.80 28.90
CA ASN A 452 -5.65 15.74 29.11
C ASN A 452 -4.20 16.24 28.93
N GLU A 453 -3.85 17.28 29.70
CA GLU A 453 -2.58 18.03 29.67
C GLU A 453 -2.22 18.73 28.34
N SER A 454 -2.89 18.41 27.24
CA SER A 454 -2.73 19.06 25.95
C SER A 454 -3.38 20.44 25.94
N LYS A 455 -2.65 21.47 25.50
CA LYS A 455 -3.17 22.83 25.32
C LYS A 455 -3.64 23.02 23.88
N LEU A 456 -4.84 23.52 23.70
CA LEU A 456 -5.41 23.85 22.39
C LEU A 456 -5.74 25.35 22.31
N THR A 457 -5.43 25.96 21.18
CA THR A 457 -5.71 27.38 20.88
C THR A 457 -6.46 27.48 19.56
N PHE A 458 -7.67 28.04 19.60
CA PHE A 458 -8.52 28.28 18.43
C PHE A 458 -8.51 29.78 18.10
N SER A 459 -8.46 30.14 16.82
CA SER A 459 -8.48 31.55 16.40
C SER A 459 -9.06 31.72 14.99
N SER A 460 -9.77 32.83 14.78
CA SER A 460 -10.49 33.19 13.54
C SER A 460 -11.54 32.17 13.06
N PHE A 461 -12.48 32.66 12.25
CA PHE A 461 -13.44 31.86 11.51
C PHE A 461 -13.70 32.50 10.15
N SER A 462 -13.76 31.68 9.09
CA SER A 462 -14.20 32.11 7.75
C SER A 462 -15.02 31.02 7.07
N VAL A 463 -15.86 31.39 6.10
CA VAL A 463 -16.57 30.44 5.23
C VAL A 463 -15.90 30.44 3.86
N LYS A 464 -15.64 29.24 3.32
CA LYS A 464 -15.14 29.02 1.97
C LYS A 464 -16.27 28.57 1.06
N GLU A 465 -16.60 29.40 0.07
CA GLU A 465 -17.78 29.25 -0.79
C GLU A 465 -17.51 28.53 -2.14
N ASP A 466 -16.26 28.32 -2.52
CA ASP A 466 -15.86 27.66 -3.76
C ASP A 466 -15.25 26.26 -3.54
N GLU A 467 -15.14 25.46 -4.61
CA GLU A 467 -14.59 24.09 -4.55
C GLU A 467 -13.07 24.02 -4.75
N LYS A 468 -12.39 25.11 -5.10
CA LYS A 468 -10.98 25.10 -5.54
C LYS A 468 -10.04 24.84 -4.36
N GLU A 469 -8.79 24.50 -4.65
CA GLU A 469 -7.74 24.57 -3.64
C GLU A 469 -7.49 26.05 -3.25
N THR A 470 -7.32 26.32 -1.96
CA THR A 470 -6.94 27.63 -1.41
C THR A 470 -6.09 27.41 -0.17
N ASP A 471 -4.98 28.15 -0.06
CA ASP A 471 -4.09 28.06 1.11
C ASP A 471 -4.65 28.84 2.30
N PHE A 472 -4.71 28.17 3.46
CA PHE A 472 -5.01 28.79 4.76
C PHE A 472 -3.82 28.62 5.70
N GLY A 473 -2.81 29.48 5.54
CA GLY A 473 -1.66 29.53 6.45
C GLY A 473 -0.65 28.40 6.24
N GLY A 474 -0.42 28.00 4.99
CA GLY A 474 0.42 26.87 4.61
C GLY A 474 -0.32 25.53 4.56
N GLN A 475 -1.66 25.54 4.64
CA GLN A 475 -2.52 24.36 4.53
C GLN A 475 -3.41 24.47 3.27
N PRO A 476 -3.22 23.64 2.24
CA PRO A 476 -4.08 23.66 1.04
C PRO A 476 -5.44 23.02 1.32
N VAL A 477 -6.51 23.81 1.24
CA VAL A 477 -7.89 23.35 1.46
C VAL A 477 -8.68 23.34 0.15
N VAL A 478 -9.10 22.15 -0.26
CA VAL A 478 -10.07 21.90 -1.34
C VAL A 478 -11.49 21.81 -0.78
N GLY A 479 -12.50 22.18 -1.58
CA GLY A 479 -13.92 22.07 -1.22
C GLY A 479 -14.50 23.26 -0.44
N LYS A 480 -15.79 23.18 -0.10
CA LYS A 480 -16.55 24.21 0.66
C LYS A 480 -16.75 23.85 2.13
N GLY A 481 -16.70 24.86 2.99
CA GLY A 481 -16.95 24.69 4.43
C GLY A 481 -16.52 25.87 5.29
N GLY A 482 -16.65 25.72 6.60
CA GLY A 482 -16.12 26.66 7.58
C GLY A 482 -14.66 26.34 7.91
N ILE A 483 -13.83 27.35 8.10
CA ILE A 483 -12.39 27.21 8.41
C ILE A 483 -12.11 27.88 9.76
N ILE A 484 -11.51 27.15 10.69
CA ILE A 484 -11.02 27.66 11.99
C ILE A 484 -9.52 27.35 12.10
N ASN A 485 -8.69 28.34 12.42
CA ASN A 485 -7.27 28.09 12.68
C ASN A 485 -7.10 27.48 14.07
N ILE A 486 -6.28 26.42 14.14
CA ILE A 486 -5.99 25.68 15.36
C ILE A 486 -4.48 25.53 15.57
N GLN A 487 -4.05 25.71 16.81
CA GLN A 487 -2.72 25.37 17.29
C GLN A 487 -2.86 24.47 18.52
N ALA A 488 -1.94 23.53 18.71
CA ALA A 488 -1.90 22.73 19.92
C ALA A 488 -0.47 22.39 20.36
N GLU A 489 -0.30 22.27 21.66
CA GLU A 489 0.84 21.67 22.35
C GLU A 489 0.29 20.41 23.03
N LEU A 490 0.68 19.23 22.55
CA LEU A 490 0.12 17.95 23.00
C LEU A 490 0.87 17.40 24.20
N ALA A 491 0.15 16.66 25.05
CA ALA A 491 0.74 15.92 26.16
C ALA A 491 1.81 14.94 25.68
N LYS A 492 2.73 14.57 26.59
CA LYS A 492 4.00 13.90 26.25
C LYS A 492 3.87 12.58 25.49
N ASP A 493 2.76 11.87 25.66
CA ASP A 493 2.44 10.63 24.98
C ASP A 493 1.45 10.79 23.82
N ILE A 494 0.81 11.95 23.62
CA ILE A 494 -0.19 12.18 22.56
C ILE A 494 0.47 12.76 21.31
N VAL A 495 0.23 12.12 20.15
CA VAL A 495 0.79 12.53 18.84
C VAL A 495 -0.29 12.98 17.83
N GLY A 496 -1.54 12.57 18.05
CA GLY A 496 -2.66 12.86 17.16
C GLY A 496 -3.99 13.06 17.89
N LEU A 497 -4.84 13.93 17.35
CA LEU A 497 -6.22 14.15 17.77
C LEU A 497 -7.10 13.99 16.53
N SER A 498 -8.00 13.00 16.52
CA SER A 498 -8.77 12.61 15.32
C SER A 498 -10.26 12.44 15.60
N VAL A 499 -11.01 12.15 14.54
CA VAL A 499 -12.49 12.08 14.51
C VAL A 499 -13.11 13.38 15.05
N TRP A 500 -12.81 14.49 14.38
CA TRP A 500 -13.34 15.81 14.75
C TRP A 500 -14.78 16.01 14.26
N LYS A 501 -15.56 16.74 15.05
CA LYS A 501 -16.94 17.14 14.75
C LYS A 501 -17.18 18.59 15.11
N ALA A 502 -18.19 19.19 14.48
CA ALA A 502 -18.74 20.48 14.85
C ALA A 502 -20.27 20.40 14.93
N ARG A 503 -20.88 21.14 15.86
CA ARG A 503 -22.34 21.27 16.00
C ARG A 503 -22.74 22.75 16.17
N ASP A 504 -23.68 23.23 15.37
CA ASP A 504 -24.15 24.63 15.41
C ASP A 504 -25.24 24.87 16.49
N GLU A 505 -25.65 26.13 16.70
CA GLU A 505 -26.68 26.46 17.70
C GLU A 505 -28.07 25.84 17.45
N ASN A 506 -28.34 25.34 16.24
CA ASN A 506 -29.57 24.64 15.89
C ASN A 506 -29.47 23.13 16.14
N GLY A 507 -28.30 22.64 16.59
CA GLY A 507 -28.03 21.24 16.85
C GLY A 507 -27.64 20.43 15.62
N LYS A 508 -27.47 21.05 14.44
CA LYS A 508 -27.02 20.34 13.24
C LYS A 508 -25.53 20.03 13.36
N GLU A 509 -25.16 18.80 12.99
CA GLU A 509 -23.78 18.29 13.05
C GLU A 509 -23.10 18.29 11.68
N TYR A 510 -21.79 18.48 11.73
CA TYR A 510 -20.88 18.55 10.60
C TYR A 510 -19.66 17.67 10.87
N ASN A 511 -19.10 17.07 9.82
CA ASN A 511 -17.75 16.51 9.90
C ASN A 511 -16.74 17.65 9.97
N ALA A 512 -15.65 17.45 10.70
CA ALA A 512 -14.49 18.30 10.61
C ALA A 512 -13.23 17.46 10.36
N ARG A 513 -12.32 17.97 9.54
CA ARG A 513 -11.00 17.39 9.29
C ARG A 513 -9.91 18.39 9.67
N LEU A 514 -8.79 17.86 10.15
CA LEU A 514 -7.66 18.63 10.67
C LEU A 514 -6.51 18.61 9.65
N GLU A 515 -6.40 19.65 8.84
CA GLU A 515 -5.25 19.86 7.97
C GLU A 515 -4.16 20.56 8.80
N LYS A 516 -3.06 19.87 9.10
CA LYS A 516 -2.02 20.37 10.01
C LYS A 516 -0.61 20.07 9.53
N LYS A 517 0.33 20.88 10.04
CA LYS A 517 1.76 20.53 10.13
C LYS A 517 2.14 20.38 11.60
N SER A 518 2.57 19.18 12.00
CA SER A 518 3.14 18.96 13.34
C SER A 518 4.64 19.26 13.37
N THR A 519 5.17 19.43 14.59
CA THR A 519 6.59 19.54 14.91
C THR A 519 6.87 18.71 16.16
N LEU A 520 7.96 17.94 16.16
CA LEU A 520 8.47 17.29 17.36
C LEU A 520 9.35 18.30 18.12
N ASN A 521 9.00 18.57 19.37
CA ASN A 521 9.69 19.53 20.24
C ASN A 521 10.93 18.89 20.89
N GLU A 522 11.86 19.69 21.41
CA GLU A 522 13.13 19.21 21.99
C GLU A 522 12.95 18.32 23.24
N ASP A 523 11.83 18.45 23.96
CA ASP A 523 11.45 17.61 25.11
C ASP A 523 10.74 16.30 24.72
N GLY A 524 10.49 16.09 23.43
CA GLY A 524 9.79 14.95 22.86
C GLY A 524 8.26 15.08 22.81
N THR A 525 7.68 16.23 23.21
CA THR A 525 6.25 16.53 22.99
C THR A 525 5.98 16.87 21.51
N VAL A 526 4.72 16.80 21.09
CA VAL A 526 4.29 17.20 19.74
C VAL A 526 3.54 18.53 19.79
N SER A 527 3.97 19.51 19.01
CA SER A 527 3.17 20.69 18.70
C SER A 527 2.60 20.61 17.28
N PHE A 528 1.50 21.32 17.00
CA PHE A 528 1.06 21.53 15.62
C PHE A 528 0.38 22.88 15.39
N GLN A 529 0.43 23.32 14.13
CA GLN A 529 -0.40 24.41 13.61
C GLN A 529 -1.15 23.92 12.36
N GLY A 530 -2.41 24.31 12.23
CA GLY A 530 -3.26 23.89 11.13
C GLY A 530 -4.61 24.58 11.09
N VAL A 531 -5.53 23.99 10.34
CA VAL A 531 -6.92 24.42 10.24
C VAL A 531 -7.87 23.24 10.42
N LEU A 532 -8.97 23.49 11.13
CA LEU A 532 -10.15 22.62 11.09
C LEU A 532 -11.02 23.08 9.91
N VAL A 533 -11.20 22.19 8.94
CA VAL A 533 -12.14 22.36 7.84
C VAL A 533 -13.43 21.65 8.22
N ILE A 534 -14.50 22.42 8.37
CA ILE A 534 -15.84 21.98 8.75
C ILE A 534 -16.65 21.84 7.46
N ASP A 535 -16.70 20.63 6.93
CA ASP A 535 -17.26 20.35 5.60
C ASP A 535 -18.74 20.80 5.55
N GLN A 536 -19.11 21.50 4.48
CA GLN A 536 -20.50 21.95 4.20
C GLN A 536 -21.12 22.93 5.22
N LEU A 537 -20.33 23.55 6.09
CA LEU A 537 -20.76 24.74 6.83
C LEU A 537 -20.74 25.97 5.89
N LEU A 538 -21.79 26.10 5.07
CA LEU A 538 -21.91 27.11 4.00
C LEU A 538 -22.37 28.50 4.46
N GLN A 539 -22.65 28.69 5.74
CA GLN A 539 -23.04 29.98 6.35
C GLN A 539 -22.40 30.07 7.74
N GLN A 540 -22.12 31.29 8.22
CA GLN A 540 -21.59 31.50 9.57
C GLN A 540 -22.70 31.33 10.62
N PRO A 541 -22.61 30.32 11.51
CA PRO A 541 -23.47 30.24 12.69
C PRO A 541 -23.01 31.25 13.75
N LYS A 542 -23.80 31.49 14.80
CA LYS A 542 -23.34 32.32 15.94
C LYS A 542 -22.34 31.56 16.80
N GLU A 543 -22.59 30.27 17.00
CA GLU A 543 -21.85 29.43 17.91
C GLU A 543 -21.57 28.06 17.29
N LEU A 544 -20.36 27.53 17.54
CA LEU A 544 -20.01 26.15 17.22
C LEU A 544 -19.54 25.43 18.47
N THR A 545 -20.03 24.22 18.68
CA THR A 545 -19.44 23.26 19.61
C THR A 545 -18.51 22.35 18.82
N LEU A 546 -17.21 22.39 19.09
CA LEU A 546 -16.20 21.52 18.47
C LEU A 546 -15.86 20.37 19.42
N SER A 547 -15.71 19.17 18.88
CA SER A 547 -15.22 17.99 19.61
C SER A 547 -14.21 17.20 18.80
N TYR A 548 -13.34 16.45 19.49
CA TYR A 548 -12.59 15.31 18.95
C TYR A 548 -12.86 14.11 19.85
N HIS A 549 -12.83 12.91 19.25
CA HIS A 549 -13.30 11.70 19.92
C HIS A 549 -12.24 10.61 20.04
N ILE A 550 -11.07 10.80 19.42
CA ILE A 550 -9.91 9.90 19.51
C ILE A 550 -8.65 10.70 19.80
N ALA A 551 -7.84 10.19 20.74
CA ALA A 551 -6.44 10.57 20.92
C ALA A 551 -5.54 9.40 20.49
N GLU A 552 -4.57 9.66 19.61
CA GLU A 552 -3.54 8.70 19.19
C GLU A 552 -2.27 8.92 20.04
N LYS A 553 -1.80 7.86 20.69
CA LYS A 553 -0.75 7.89 21.72
C LYS A 553 0.44 7.04 21.33
N GLN A 554 1.66 7.51 21.61
CA GLN A 554 2.93 6.86 21.30
C GLN A 554 3.58 6.27 22.56
N ASN A 555 3.44 4.96 22.72
CA ASN A 555 3.94 4.22 23.88
C ASN A 555 5.42 3.87 23.68
N LYS A 556 6.31 4.47 24.49
CA LYS A 556 7.78 4.32 24.42
C LYS A 556 8.38 3.51 25.59
N ASP A 557 7.54 2.87 26.39
CA ASP A 557 7.87 1.96 27.50
C ASP A 557 8.20 0.53 27.03
N VAL A 558 8.34 0.34 25.72
CA VAL A 558 8.81 -0.90 25.09
C VAL A 558 10.33 -1.04 25.22
N ASN A 559 10.80 -2.26 25.51
CA ASN A 559 12.22 -2.57 25.53
C ASN A 559 12.45 -3.97 24.93
N TRP A 560 12.42 -4.02 23.59
CA TRP A 560 12.66 -5.25 22.84
C TRP A 560 13.66 -5.00 21.70
N GLN A 561 14.71 -5.79 21.71
CA GLN A 561 15.73 -5.83 20.67
C GLN A 561 16.01 -7.29 20.28
N VAL A 562 16.25 -7.53 19.00
CA VAL A 562 16.58 -8.84 18.44
C VAL A 562 17.76 -8.69 17.49
N HIS A 563 18.87 -9.33 17.81
CA HIS A 563 20.00 -9.47 16.90
C HIS A 563 19.67 -10.52 15.83
N ILE A 564 20.00 -10.20 14.59
CA ILE A 564 19.75 -10.98 13.38
C ILE A 564 21.12 -11.13 12.71
N ASP A 565 21.64 -12.35 12.70
CA ASP A 565 22.89 -12.68 12.00
C ASP A 565 22.58 -12.81 10.49
N MET A 566 23.15 -11.90 9.71
CA MET A 566 22.90 -11.80 8.27
C MET A 566 23.77 -12.76 7.46
N ASN A 567 24.75 -13.39 8.10
CA ASN A 567 25.61 -14.41 7.51
C ASN A 567 25.00 -15.81 7.63
N THR A 568 24.12 -16.09 8.61
CA THR A 568 23.37 -17.35 8.78
C THR A 568 22.91 -18.00 7.45
N THR A 569 23.36 -19.22 7.16
CA THR A 569 23.13 -19.90 5.86
C THR A 569 22.09 -21.02 5.95
N GLU A 570 20.89 -20.72 6.46
CA GLU A 570 19.76 -21.66 6.41
C GLU A 570 19.07 -21.64 5.04
N SER A 571 19.82 -22.00 4.00
CA SER A 571 19.28 -22.28 2.67
C SER A 571 18.40 -23.53 2.70
N THR A 572 17.15 -23.38 3.15
CA THR A 572 16.12 -24.42 3.10
C THR A 572 15.61 -24.60 1.67
N SER A 573 16.46 -25.20 0.84
CA SER A 573 16.02 -25.97 -0.33
C SER A 573 15.23 -27.19 0.20
N ILE A 574 13.94 -26.99 0.48
CA ILE A 574 13.04 -28.03 1.01
C ILE A 574 12.75 -29.07 -0.08
N VAL A 575 13.77 -29.89 -0.37
CA VAL A 575 13.65 -31.27 -0.87
C VAL A 575 13.05 -32.08 0.28
N GLY A 576 12.01 -32.86 -0.03
CA GLY A 576 11.10 -33.35 1.01
C GLY A 576 11.64 -34.53 1.81
N ASP A 577 11.27 -34.58 3.09
CA ASP A 577 11.29 -35.80 3.88
C ASP A 577 9.95 -35.95 4.64
N ILE A 578 9.31 -37.11 4.53
CA ILE A 578 7.97 -37.34 5.11
C ILE A 578 8.12 -37.90 6.52
N VAL A 579 8.34 -37.01 7.48
CA VAL A 579 8.30 -37.37 8.91
C VAL A 579 6.84 -37.61 9.31
N LYS A 580 6.43 -38.89 9.32
CA LYS A 580 5.14 -39.29 9.89
C LYS A 580 5.11 -38.98 11.38
N GLU A 581 4.18 -38.12 11.77
CA GLU A 581 3.89 -37.79 13.16
C GLU A 581 3.55 -39.08 13.94
N ARG A 582 4.35 -39.40 14.96
CA ARG A 582 4.09 -40.50 15.89
C ARG A 582 3.37 -39.95 17.11
N ALA A 583 2.11 -40.33 17.29
CA ALA A 583 1.38 -40.08 18.52
C ALA A 583 2.10 -40.73 19.73
N PRO A 584 2.24 -40.03 20.87
CA PRO A 584 2.87 -40.57 22.07
C PRO A 584 1.90 -41.45 22.88
N GLU A 585 1.80 -42.73 22.55
CA GLU A 585 1.37 -43.75 23.53
C GLU A 585 2.52 -44.00 24.53
N GLY A 586 2.24 -44.13 25.84
CA GLY A 586 3.21 -44.78 26.74
C GLY A 586 3.41 -44.28 28.17
N LEU A 587 2.41 -43.73 28.87
CA LEU A 587 2.43 -43.71 30.35
C LEU A 587 1.18 -44.40 30.91
N GLN A 588 1.38 -45.57 31.51
CA GLN A 588 0.30 -46.41 32.07
C GLN A 588 0.01 -46.03 33.53
N PRO A 589 -1.23 -45.70 33.90
CA PRO A 589 -1.67 -45.67 35.29
C PRO A 589 -1.85 -47.10 35.84
N ALA A 590 -1.60 -47.29 37.14
CA ALA A 590 -1.80 -48.58 37.80
C ALA A 590 -3.29 -48.95 37.97
N LYS A 591 -3.59 -50.25 38.08
CA LYS A 591 -4.95 -50.77 38.30
C LYS A 591 -5.38 -50.80 39.78
N PRO A 592 -6.70 -50.86 40.09
CA PRO A 592 -7.26 -50.32 41.35
C PRO A 592 -8.01 -51.34 42.22
N GLN A 593 -8.44 -50.92 43.43
CA GLN A 593 -9.75 -51.16 44.10
C GLN A 593 -9.68 -50.79 45.61
N PRO A 594 -10.80 -50.64 46.37
CA PRO A 594 -12.24 -50.64 46.04
C PRO A 594 -12.94 -49.31 46.52
N GLU A 595 -14.24 -49.11 46.78
CA GLU A 595 -15.45 -49.96 46.61
C GLU A 595 -16.72 -49.25 46.01
N PRO A 596 -17.66 -48.58 46.74
CA PRO A 596 -19.08 -48.82 46.43
C PRO A 596 -19.99 -47.62 46.07
N GLN A 597 -20.58 -47.74 44.86
CA GLN A 597 -22.03 -47.70 44.56
C GLN A 597 -22.91 -46.45 44.85
N GLN A 598 -23.57 -45.98 43.77
CA GLN A 598 -24.97 -45.54 43.79
C GLN A 598 -25.76 -46.28 42.66
N PRO A 599 -27.02 -46.69 42.88
CA PRO A 599 -27.86 -47.36 41.87
C PRO A 599 -28.69 -46.37 41.01
N ALA A 600 -29.42 -46.90 40.02
CA ALA A 600 -29.86 -46.17 38.81
C ALA A 600 -31.36 -45.76 38.74
N MET A 601 -31.70 -45.07 37.62
CA MET A 601 -33.03 -44.58 37.20
C MET A 601 -34.12 -45.68 37.06
N PRO A 602 -35.41 -45.30 36.95
CA PRO A 602 -36.01 -45.10 35.61
C PRO A 602 -37.01 -43.92 35.48
N GLN A 603 -37.49 -43.68 34.25
CA GLN A 603 -38.47 -42.62 33.87
C GLN A 603 -39.93 -43.02 34.14
N LEU A 604 -40.85 -42.03 34.25
CA LEU A 604 -42.17 -42.00 33.55
C LEU A 604 -42.99 -40.71 33.82
N GLU A 605 -43.81 -40.33 32.84
CA GLU A 605 -44.88 -39.30 32.85
C GLU A 605 -46.27 -39.95 33.11
N PRO A 606 -47.43 -39.23 33.15
CA PRO A 606 -47.72 -37.78 33.28
C PRO A 606 -48.78 -37.46 34.39
N GLN A 607 -49.21 -36.19 34.57
CA GLN A 607 -50.65 -35.77 34.70
C GLN A 607 -50.89 -34.26 34.98
N GLN A 608 -52.13 -33.80 34.76
CA GLN A 608 -52.64 -32.43 35.03
C GLN A 608 -53.16 -32.23 36.48
N PRO A 609 -53.39 -30.97 36.91
CA PRO A 609 -54.71 -30.63 37.45
C PRO A 609 -55.31 -29.30 36.90
N ALA A 610 -56.46 -28.85 37.44
CA ALA A 610 -57.41 -27.94 36.76
C ALA A 610 -57.67 -26.56 37.43
N LYS A 611 -58.53 -25.76 36.78
CA LYS A 611 -59.04 -24.41 37.18
C LYS A 611 -59.73 -24.35 38.56
N PRO A 612 -59.97 -23.12 39.08
CA PRO A 612 -61.36 -22.61 39.13
C PRO A 612 -61.61 -21.28 38.36
N GLN A 613 -62.87 -20.88 38.26
CA GLN A 613 -63.37 -19.67 37.59
C GLN A 613 -64.68 -19.22 38.30
N PRO A 614 -64.94 -17.91 38.46
CA PRO A 614 -66.18 -17.26 37.97
C PRO A 614 -65.95 -15.77 37.56
N ASP A 615 -66.85 -15.00 36.93
CA ASP A 615 -68.09 -15.29 36.20
C ASP A 615 -68.30 -14.27 35.04
N THR A 616 -69.46 -14.28 34.37
CA THR A 616 -69.68 -13.68 33.05
C THR A 616 -70.77 -12.59 33.01
N GLN A 617 -70.59 -11.56 32.16
CA GLN A 617 -71.71 -10.80 31.58
C GLN A 617 -71.35 -10.14 30.22
N GLN A 618 -72.34 -9.98 29.35
CA GLN A 618 -72.29 -9.52 27.93
C GLN A 618 -73.50 -8.57 27.68
N PRO A 619 -73.71 -7.87 26.52
CA PRO A 619 -73.47 -8.25 25.11
C PRO A 619 -72.42 -7.29 24.43
N THR A 620 -72.37 -6.87 23.15
CA THR A 620 -73.27 -6.93 21.96
C THR A 620 -72.47 -7.00 20.62
N LYS A 621 -72.67 -6.07 19.67
CA LYS A 621 -72.05 -6.02 18.31
C LYS A 621 -72.00 -4.55 17.76
N PRO A 622 -71.29 -4.25 16.66
CA PRO A 622 -70.79 -2.89 16.35
C PRO A 622 -71.44 -2.17 15.14
N GLU A 623 -70.99 -0.92 14.92
CA GLU A 623 -71.06 -0.15 13.66
C GLU A 623 -69.67 0.42 13.26
N PRO A 624 -69.45 0.92 12.03
CA PRO A 624 -68.11 1.04 11.42
C PRO A 624 -67.41 2.41 11.56
N GLU A 625 -66.10 2.42 11.28
CA GLU A 625 -65.25 3.62 11.22
C GLU A 625 -65.56 4.54 10.01
N PRO A 626 -65.52 5.88 10.18
CA PRO A 626 -65.46 6.82 9.07
C PRO A 626 -64.03 6.99 8.52
N GLN A 627 -63.90 7.19 7.21
CA GLN A 627 -62.60 7.40 6.54
C GLN A 627 -61.96 8.75 6.91
N PRO A 628 -60.62 8.84 7.05
CA PRO A 628 -59.93 10.12 7.22
C PRO A 628 -60.08 11.04 6.01
N GLN A 629 -60.34 12.33 6.27
CA GLN A 629 -60.47 13.35 5.22
C GLN A 629 -59.12 13.79 4.66
N GLN A 630 -59.07 14.09 3.36
CA GLN A 630 -57.89 14.67 2.72
C GLN A 630 -57.66 16.11 3.22
N LEU A 631 -56.49 16.38 3.81
CA LEU A 631 -56.05 17.74 4.07
C LEU A 631 -55.03 18.19 3.01
N VAL A 632 -55.53 18.86 1.97
CA VAL A 632 -54.66 19.48 0.94
C VAL A 632 -53.94 20.67 1.56
N LYS A 633 -52.60 20.61 1.64
CA LYS A 633 -51.75 21.79 1.82
C LYS A 633 -51.23 22.24 0.47
N HIS A 634 -51.29 23.55 0.22
CA HIS A 634 -50.66 24.16 -0.94
C HIS A 634 -49.13 24.08 -0.83
N VAL A 635 -48.49 23.79 -1.97
CA VAL A 635 -47.04 23.94 -2.14
C VAL A 635 -46.75 25.41 -2.47
N ASN A 636 -45.88 26.05 -1.70
CA ASN A 636 -45.23 27.31 -2.09
C ASN A 636 -43.86 26.98 -2.71
N ALA A 637 -43.51 27.65 -3.79
CA ALA A 637 -42.38 27.28 -4.65
C ALA A 637 -41.03 27.90 -4.23
N GLU A 638 -40.72 27.90 -2.93
CA GLU A 638 -39.46 28.49 -2.39
C GLU A 638 -38.61 27.53 -1.54
N ASP A 639 -39.12 26.35 -1.14
CA ASP A 639 -38.37 25.37 -0.32
C ASP A 639 -37.47 24.40 -1.13
N GLU A 640 -37.51 24.43 -2.46
CA GLU A 640 -36.92 23.39 -3.33
C GLU A 640 -35.39 23.50 -3.56
N ALA A 641 -34.72 24.43 -2.86
CA ALA A 641 -33.28 24.71 -3.02
C ALA A 641 -32.38 24.28 -1.83
N ALA A 642 -32.96 23.89 -0.69
CA ALA A 642 -32.22 23.80 0.58
C ALA A 642 -31.68 22.41 0.97
N ILE A 643 -31.99 21.34 0.22
CA ILE A 643 -31.66 19.95 0.59
C ILE A 643 -30.63 19.34 -0.37
N LYS A 644 -29.37 19.80 -0.26
CA LYS A 644 -28.17 19.12 -0.80
C LYS A 644 -26.95 19.31 0.12
N GLY A 645 -27.09 18.87 1.38
CA GLY A 645 -25.93 18.38 2.12
C GLY A 645 -25.52 17.01 1.56
N TRP A 646 -24.25 16.64 1.72
CA TRP A 646 -23.73 15.29 1.48
C TRP A 646 -23.33 14.69 2.82
N HIS A 647 -24.24 14.03 3.53
CA HIS A 647 -23.80 13.09 4.55
C HIS A 647 -23.15 11.86 3.86
N LEU A 648 -22.23 11.17 4.54
CA LEU A 648 -21.57 10.01 3.92
C LEU A 648 -22.57 8.85 3.70
N THR A 649 -23.64 8.80 4.49
CA THR A 649 -24.84 7.99 4.25
C THR A 649 -25.50 8.36 2.92
N ASP A 650 -25.73 9.65 2.67
CA ASP A 650 -26.33 10.13 1.40
C ASP A 650 -25.40 9.81 0.22
N THR A 651 -24.09 9.83 0.44
CA THR A 651 -23.09 9.45 -0.58
C THR A 651 -23.19 7.95 -0.92
N ILE A 652 -23.50 7.09 0.06
CA ILE A 652 -23.83 5.68 -0.20
C ILE A 652 -25.20 5.58 -0.88
N ASP A 653 -26.21 6.30 -0.43
CA ASP A 653 -27.59 6.22 -0.95
C ASP A 653 -27.76 6.78 -2.38
N LEU A 654 -26.93 7.75 -2.77
CA LEU A 654 -26.87 8.32 -4.12
C LEU A 654 -26.04 7.46 -5.09
N LEU A 655 -25.07 6.69 -4.59
CA LEU A 655 -24.16 5.91 -5.41
C LEU A 655 -24.46 4.40 -5.42
N PHE A 656 -25.12 3.85 -4.40
CA PHE A 656 -25.35 2.41 -4.22
C PHE A 656 -26.80 2.09 -3.82
N ILE A 657 -27.28 0.91 -4.22
CA ILE A 657 -28.63 0.41 -3.92
C ILE A 657 -28.59 -1.04 -3.43
N SER A 658 -29.49 -1.40 -2.51
CA SER A 658 -29.60 -2.77 -1.99
C SER A 658 -30.38 -3.70 -2.95
N PRO A 659 -30.11 -5.02 -2.93
CA PRO A 659 -30.96 -6.05 -3.54
C PRO A 659 -32.44 -5.95 -3.17
N LYS A 660 -32.74 -5.63 -1.90
CA LYS A 660 -34.10 -5.45 -1.37
C LYS A 660 -34.82 -4.29 -2.07
N GLU A 661 -34.09 -3.23 -2.41
CA GLU A 661 -34.64 -2.05 -3.07
C GLU A 661 -34.66 -2.14 -4.58
N LEU A 662 -33.69 -2.79 -5.21
CA LEU A 662 -33.77 -3.14 -6.63
C LEU A 662 -35.02 -3.97 -6.93
N LYS A 663 -35.34 -4.91 -6.04
CA LYS A 663 -36.59 -5.68 -6.09
C LYS A 663 -37.83 -4.80 -5.90
N ARG A 664 -37.81 -3.89 -4.91
CA ARG A 664 -38.93 -2.98 -4.59
C ARG A 664 -39.21 -1.92 -5.67
N ILE A 665 -38.17 -1.35 -6.26
CA ILE A 665 -38.24 -0.14 -7.11
C ILE A 665 -38.20 -0.50 -8.60
N TYR A 666 -37.33 -1.44 -8.98
CA TYR A 666 -37.06 -1.79 -10.37
C TYR A 666 -37.55 -3.20 -10.75
N ASN A 667 -38.07 -3.97 -9.79
CA ASN A 667 -38.55 -5.35 -9.97
C ASN A 667 -37.43 -6.33 -10.40
N ILE A 668 -36.18 -6.02 -10.06
CA ILE A 668 -34.99 -6.85 -10.30
C ILE A 668 -34.64 -7.58 -9.00
N ASP A 669 -34.64 -8.91 -9.05
CA ASP A 669 -34.33 -9.78 -7.93
C ASP A 669 -32.90 -10.32 -8.00
N PHE A 670 -32.43 -10.83 -6.86
CA PHE A 670 -31.09 -11.38 -6.69
C PHE A 670 -31.18 -12.86 -6.37
N ILE A 671 -30.84 -13.68 -7.37
CA ILE A 671 -30.91 -15.14 -7.27
C ILE A 671 -29.48 -15.69 -7.28
N VAL A 672 -29.02 -16.20 -6.15
CA VAL A 672 -27.76 -16.96 -6.10
C VAL A 672 -27.98 -18.26 -6.89
N HIS A 673 -27.34 -18.36 -8.04
CA HIS A 673 -27.32 -19.57 -8.86
C HIS A 673 -26.23 -20.48 -8.32
N ASN A 674 -26.58 -21.74 -8.04
CA ASN A 674 -25.74 -22.69 -7.30
C ASN A 674 -25.20 -22.12 -5.97
N ALA A 675 -25.97 -22.27 -4.89
CA ALA A 675 -25.52 -22.00 -3.52
C ALA A 675 -24.40 -22.94 -3.01
N ALA A 676 -23.81 -23.76 -3.90
CA ALA A 676 -22.60 -24.53 -3.64
C ALA A 676 -21.40 -23.72 -4.14
N LYS A 677 -20.63 -23.17 -3.20
CA LYS A 677 -19.36 -22.49 -3.50
C LYS A 677 -18.42 -23.41 -4.26
N ASP A 678 -17.61 -22.85 -5.14
CA ASP A 678 -16.50 -23.58 -5.74
C ASP A 678 -15.35 -23.79 -4.73
N LYS A 679 -14.27 -24.46 -5.18
CA LYS A 679 -13.08 -24.74 -4.35
C LYS A 679 -12.27 -23.50 -3.93
N TYR A 680 -12.65 -22.29 -4.37
CA TYR A 680 -12.04 -21.02 -4.01
C TYR A 680 -12.98 -20.13 -3.16
N GLY A 681 -14.22 -20.58 -2.94
CA GLY A 681 -15.24 -19.83 -2.20
C GLY A 681 -16.18 -19.00 -3.09
N VAL A 682 -16.01 -19.07 -4.42
CA VAL A 682 -16.79 -18.29 -5.40
C VAL A 682 -18.23 -18.83 -5.48
N TYR A 683 -19.21 -17.95 -5.56
CA TYR A 683 -20.60 -18.25 -5.92
C TYR A 683 -21.08 -17.39 -7.11
N GLU A 684 -22.09 -17.86 -7.83
CA GLU A 684 -22.67 -17.15 -8.98
C GLU A 684 -23.95 -16.40 -8.57
N MET A 685 -24.02 -15.10 -8.87
CA MET A 685 -25.13 -14.22 -8.50
C MET A 685 -25.85 -13.72 -9.77
N ALA A 686 -27.09 -14.14 -9.98
CA ALA A 686 -27.89 -13.72 -11.13
C ALA A 686 -28.77 -12.50 -10.80
N PHE A 687 -28.67 -11.47 -11.63
CA PHE A 687 -29.64 -10.38 -11.72
C PHE A 687 -30.84 -10.89 -12.50
N TYR A 688 -32.03 -10.87 -11.91
CA TYR A 688 -33.23 -11.46 -12.52
C TYR A 688 -34.38 -10.47 -12.61
N ASP A 689 -34.79 -10.09 -13.83
CA ASP A 689 -36.00 -9.29 -14.02
C ASP A 689 -37.24 -10.15 -13.79
N LEU A 690 -37.92 -9.92 -12.67
CA LEU A 690 -39.16 -10.63 -12.30
C LEU A 690 -40.33 -10.34 -13.27
N LYS A 691 -40.24 -9.28 -14.10
CA LYS A 691 -41.30 -8.87 -15.04
C LYS A 691 -41.20 -9.62 -16.37
N SER A 692 -40.00 -9.77 -16.94
CA SER A 692 -39.78 -10.57 -18.16
C SER A 692 -39.39 -12.02 -17.88
N GLN A 693 -39.17 -12.38 -16.61
CA GLN A 693 -38.70 -13.70 -16.15
C GLN A 693 -37.36 -14.12 -16.78
N LYS A 694 -36.44 -13.16 -16.91
CA LYS A 694 -35.12 -13.35 -17.52
C LYS A 694 -33.99 -13.01 -16.56
N VAL A 695 -32.94 -13.81 -16.63
CA VAL A 695 -31.61 -13.41 -16.17
C VAL A 695 -31.11 -12.27 -17.06
N LEU A 696 -30.71 -11.16 -16.44
CA LEU A 696 -30.11 -9.99 -17.08
C LEU A 696 -28.58 -10.14 -17.18
N SER A 697 -27.96 -10.65 -16.13
CA SER A 697 -26.55 -11.03 -16.05
C SER A 697 -26.34 -12.04 -14.91
N VAL A 698 -25.20 -12.74 -14.94
CA VAL A 698 -24.69 -13.58 -13.83
C VAL A 698 -23.27 -13.12 -13.55
N ILE A 699 -22.97 -12.76 -12.30
CA ILE A 699 -21.64 -12.28 -11.87
C ILE A 699 -21.07 -13.23 -10.81
N LYS A 700 -19.75 -13.46 -10.84
CA LYS A 700 -19.05 -14.26 -9.84
C LYS A 700 -18.59 -13.43 -8.65
N PHE A 701 -18.82 -13.95 -7.44
CA PHE A 701 -18.47 -13.29 -6.18
C PHE A 701 -17.79 -14.21 -5.18
N ASN A 702 -16.77 -13.70 -4.49
CA ASN A 702 -16.23 -14.30 -3.27
C ASN A 702 -17.07 -13.84 -2.05
N ASP A 703 -16.98 -14.59 -0.94
CA ASP A 703 -17.27 -14.02 0.37
C ASP A 703 -16.23 -12.94 0.73
N VAL A 704 -16.67 -11.89 1.41
CA VAL A 704 -15.91 -10.65 1.65
C VAL A 704 -16.33 -10.02 2.98
N GLU A 705 -15.44 -9.24 3.56
CA GLU A 705 -15.65 -8.60 4.85
C GLU A 705 -16.59 -7.39 4.78
N ILE A 706 -17.18 -7.03 5.92
CA ILE A 706 -18.07 -5.88 6.04
C ILE A 706 -17.23 -4.60 5.90
N GLY A 707 -17.60 -3.75 4.94
CA GLY A 707 -16.88 -2.53 4.56
C GLY A 707 -16.06 -2.67 3.28
N THR A 708 -15.82 -3.89 2.76
CA THR A 708 -15.03 -4.07 1.54
C THR A 708 -15.77 -3.54 0.30
N LYS A 709 -15.03 -2.81 -0.54
CA LYS A 709 -15.44 -2.43 -1.91
C LYS A 709 -14.82 -3.39 -2.93
N ILE A 710 -15.63 -3.90 -3.86
CA ILE A 710 -15.20 -4.90 -4.86
C ILE A 710 -15.63 -4.45 -6.26
N GLY A 711 -14.74 -4.54 -7.24
CA GLY A 711 -15.11 -4.47 -8.65
C GLY A 711 -15.19 -5.88 -9.24
N ALA A 712 -16.36 -6.30 -9.72
CA ALA A 712 -16.56 -7.59 -10.38
C ALA A 712 -17.35 -7.40 -11.69
N GLU A 713 -16.80 -7.91 -12.80
CA GLU A 713 -17.44 -7.95 -14.13
C GLU A 713 -18.09 -6.61 -14.58
N GLY A 714 -17.46 -5.48 -14.21
CA GLY A 714 -17.89 -4.12 -14.58
C GLY A 714 -18.75 -3.39 -13.54
N PHE A 715 -19.09 -4.02 -12.41
CA PHE A 715 -19.92 -3.46 -11.34
C PHE A 715 -19.12 -3.28 -10.04
N GLU A 716 -19.23 -2.10 -9.41
CA GLU A 716 -18.73 -1.89 -8.06
C GLU A 716 -19.77 -2.27 -7.00
N PHE A 717 -19.35 -3.06 -6.02
CA PHE A 717 -20.14 -3.51 -4.87
C PHE A 717 -19.53 -2.99 -3.56
N LEU A 718 -20.38 -2.84 -2.54
CA LEU A 718 -20.02 -2.50 -1.16
C LEU A 718 -20.70 -3.52 -0.23
N GLN A 719 -19.94 -4.29 0.53
CA GLN A 719 -20.51 -5.27 1.47
C GLN A 719 -20.85 -4.58 2.81
N LEU A 720 -22.13 -4.59 3.21
CA LEU A 720 -22.57 -4.13 4.54
C LEU A 720 -23.09 -5.32 5.37
N SER A 721 -23.33 -5.12 6.66
CA SER A 721 -23.78 -6.20 7.56
C SER A 721 -25.21 -6.71 7.26
N ASP A 722 -26.03 -5.94 6.54
CA ASP A 722 -27.38 -6.34 6.13
C ASP A 722 -27.46 -6.91 4.69
N GLY A 723 -26.33 -6.96 3.98
CA GLY A 723 -26.18 -7.53 2.63
C GLY A 723 -25.20 -6.75 1.74
N PRO A 724 -24.90 -7.25 0.53
CA PRO A 724 -24.16 -6.51 -0.49
C PRO A 724 -25.01 -5.35 -1.05
N TYR A 725 -24.34 -4.28 -1.45
CA TYR A 725 -24.89 -3.09 -2.11
C TYR A 725 -24.18 -2.86 -3.44
N ILE A 726 -24.87 -2.28 -4.44
CA ILE A 726 -24.40 -2.27 -5.83
C ILE A 726 -24.45 -0.85 -6.41
N ARG A 727 -23.39 -0.43 -7.11
CA ARG A 727 -23.26 0.93 -7.65
C ARG A 727 -24.32 1.24 -8.71
N ILE A 728 -25.15 2.23 -8.41
CA ILE A 728 -26.28 2.73 -9.23
C ILE A 728 -25.82 3.11 -10.64
N GLU A 729 -24.63 3.70 -10.78
CA GLU A 729 -24.09 4.06 -12.10
C GLU A 729 -23.75 2.85 -12.97
N ASP A 730 -23.34 1.72 -12.39
CA ASP A 730 -22.96 0.53 -13.17
C ASP A 730 -24.21 -0.23 -13.61
N LEU A 731 -25.24 -0.26 -12.75
CA LEU A 731 -26.60 -0.69 -13.10
C LEU A 731 -27.22 0.16 -14.24
N LYS A 732 -26.91 1.46 -14.30
CA LYS A 732 -27.29 2.36 -15.42
C LYS A 732 -26.49 2.07 -16.69
N LYS A 733 -25.17 1.87 -16.60
CA LYS A 733 -24.30 1.51 -17.75
C LYS A 733 -24.70 0.17 -18.37
N ALA A 734 -25.07 -0.81 -17.54
CA ALA A 734 -25.61 -2.10 -17.97
C ALA A 734 -27.05 -2.03 -18.52
N GLY A 735 -27.71 -0.86 -18.45
CA GLY A 735 -29.08 -0.65 -18.93
C GLY A 735 -30.17 -1.31 -18.09
N PHE A 736 -29.84 -1.82 -16.88
CA PHE A 736 -30.80 -2.47 -15.99
C PHE A 736 -31.77 -1.46 -15.37
N ILE A 737 -31.29 -0.25 -15.08
CA ILE A 737 -32.07 0.88 -14.53
C ILE A 737 -31.79 2.17 -15.32
N LYS A 738 -32.57 3.22 -15.08
CA LYS A 738 -32.44 4.54 -15.73
C LYS A 738 -31.90 5.60 -14.78
#